data_AF-A0AAU3G7N0-F1
#
_entry.id   AF-A0AAU3G7N0-F1
#
_cell.length_a   1.000
_cell.length_b   1.000
_cell.length_c   1.000
_cell.angle_alpha   90.00
_cell.angle_beta   90.00
_cell.angle_gamma   90.00
#
_symmetry.space_group_name_H-M   'P 1'
#
loop_
_entity.id
_entity.type
_entity.pdbx_description
1 polymer ?
#
loop_
_entity_poly.entity_id
_entity_poly.type
_entity_poly.pdbx_seq_one_letter_code
_entity_poly.pdbx_strand_id
1 'polypeptide(L)'
;MSRAGLEAAARAHLDRSGHLLHHLTKALALHQADEVWNGVARHLFPDAAGRYAGAPKIGRYHRYTRIPGRARSHTAGRKWETFRLHGSLAGHLAAYRAPGLPAGLGMADAGLLPTGMPVLAQPRRMPPPSPSTTSPGSGSGGRFSWWDHDGPLMVVFSGGAAAAAGDLVLPVRLPQGAGRWPYLAHYLARPQYWHKIDLVRRPDPGVRGGWRYEAHLMILGVGYAGPATRARRATMAGLARAGGVDGNVSNLAIVSVPADLSPTPAGPVPAGLIPAGLIPAGLIPAGSAMAGPVPGHRSWPVGGSHDAVMMGSGQGLGTGDARNGDAPRGSGSGAGLVRSTRLILTVGQQAALARDRKKAKGRKRALDRSRRAANPAQYQPSARQQARDQRRARAGLPAKQPSVRSGPRLAGAAGTPRQAYRKDTLTRGYRKLRTAVAADAARRAEARRARTYATAAALTSVHGANLTVEDCDISTWHRLWGRACAAFTPGLLITALARECAATGGALLRASTTKTAMSQHCLCGARVTKSLAARTHHCPACGLTADRDLVSAALAACVTLSDPADPQTARVDYTRARQLRTTQGLQEALTESTVISPATAPSDGAGTGDTAAAPRPHRRTRQRGRGAASARRSSGPGDMPTPDETTTSPGRRPRRKDMITHRTVIIRDSS
;
A
#
# COMPACT_ATOMS: atom_id res chain seq x y z
N MET A 1 -11.38 28.91 -24.12
CA MET A 1 -12.10 27.62 -23.96
C MET A 1 -12.84 27.63 -22.62
N SER A 2 -14.07 27.12 -22.51
CA SER A 2 -14.84 27.13 -21.24
C SER A 2 -15.42 25.76 -20.91
N ARG A 3 -15.74 25.54 -19.63
CA ARG A 3 -16.46 24.35 -19.15
C ARG A 3 -17.78 24.15 -19.89
N ALA A 4 -18.61 25.19 -19.91
CA ALA A 4 -19.92 25.16 -20.58
C ALA A 4 -19.79 24.87 -22.09
N GLY A 5 -18.76 25.41 -22.74
CA GLY A 5 -18.49 25.15 -24.16
C GLY A 5 -18.12 23.69 -24.44
N LEU A 6 -17.31 23.06 -23.58
CA LEU A 6 -16.98 21.62 -23.68
C LEU A 6 -18.20 20.74 -23.42
N GLU A 7 -19.02 21.09 -22.43
CA GLU A 7 -20.28 20.40 -22.13
C GLU A 7 -21.26 20.48 -23.31
N ALA A 8 -21.42 21.66 -23.92
CA ALA A 8 -22.24 21.86 -25.11
C ALA A 8 -21.73 21.06 -26.32
N ALA A 9 -20.41 21.07 -26.56
CA ALA A 9 -19.78 20.31 -27.63
C ALA A 9 -19.96 18.79 -27.45
N ALA A 10 -19.85 18.28 -26.21
CA ALA A 10 -20.07 16.87 -25.90
C ALA A 10 -21.53 16.46 -26.16
N ARG A 11 -22.49 17.31 -25.78
CA ARG A 11 -23.92 17.08 -26.06
C ARG A 11 -24.20 17.05 -27.56
N ALA A 12 -23.72 18.04 -28.31
CA ALA A 12 -23.87 18.11 -29.76
C ALA A 12 -23.20 16.91 -30.48
N HIS A 13 -22.07 16.43 -29.95
CA HIS A 13 -21.43 15.22 -30.48
C HIS A 13 -22.28 13.96 -30.25
N LEU A 14 -22.84 13.80 -29.05
CA LEU A 14 -23.73 12.70 -28.74
C LEU A 14 -24.98 12.71 -29.63
N ASP A 15 -25.65 13.86 -29.75
CA ASP A 15 -26.87 14.01 -30.54
C ASP A 15 -26.62 13.71 -32.03
N ARG A 16 -25.50 14.17 -32.61
CA ARG A 16 -25.12 13.89 -34.01
C ARG A 16 -24.68 12.45 -34.26
N SER A 17 -24.24 11.73 -33.24
CA SER A 17 -23.66 10.40 -33.44
C SER A 17 -24.70 9.33 -33.78
N GLY A 18 -25.97 9.50 -33.37
CA GLY A 18 -27.06 8.53 -33.56
C GLY A 18 -26.84 7.21 -32.80
N HIS A 19 -25.82 6.45 -33.21
CA HIS A 19 -25.45 5.16 -32.61
C HIS A 19 -25.07 5.25 -31.12
N LEU A 20 -24.49 6.36 -30.67
CA LEU A 20 -24.13 6.55 -29.26
C LEU A 20 -25.35 6.74 -28.36
N LEU A 21 -26.47 7.23 -28.90
CA LEU A 21 -27.71 7.43 -28.13
C LEU A 21 -28.36 6.12 -27.68
N HIS A 22 -28.00 4.99 -28.30
CA HIS A 22 -28.40 3.66 -27.82
C HIS A 22 -27.61 3.20 -26.58
N HIS A 23 -26.48 3.84 -26.28
CA HIS A 23 -25.52 3.34 -25.28
C HIS A 23 -25.15 4.37 -24.22
N LEU A 24 -25.29 5.67 -24.50
CA LEU A 24 -24.86 6.76 -23.63
C LEU A 24 -26.01 7.71 -23.34
N THR A 25 -26.04 8.23 -22.12
CA THR A 25 -26.96 9.30 -21.72
C THR A 25 -26.32 10.66 -21.94
N LYS A 26 -27.15 11.71 -22.12
CA LYS A 26 -26.67 13.10 -22.12
C LYS A 26 -25.92 13.44 -20.85
N ALA A 27 -26.38 12.94 -19.71
CA ALA A 27 -25.69 13.09 -18.43
C ALA A 27 -24.27 12.53 -18.46
N LEU A 28 -24.06 11.33 -18.99
CA LEU A 28 -22.73 10.74 -19.12
C LEU A 28 -21.80 11.58 -20.00
N ALA A 29 -22.30 12.12 -21.11
CA ALA A 29 -21.52 13.01 -21.98
C ALA A 29 -21.07 14.29 -21.23
N LEU A 30 -21.94 14.86 -20.39
CA LEU A 30 -21.61 16.03 -19.57
C LEU A 30 -20.56 15.72 -18.49
N HIS A 31 -20.69 14.59 -17.77
CA HIS A 31 -19.69 14.22 -16.76
C HIS A 31 -18.31 13.92 -17.38
N GLN A 32 -18.33 13.34 -18.58
CA GLN A 32 -17.13 13.10 -19.35
C GLN A 32 -16.45 14.42 -19.77
N ALA A 33 -17.24 15.42 -20.18
CA ALA A 33 -16.74 16.75 -20.51
C ALA A 33 -16.16 17.46 -19.28
N ASP A 34 -16.81 17.36 -18.13
CA ASP A 34 -16.36 17.94 -16.86
C ASP A 34 -15.01 17.35 -16.40
N GLU A 35 -14.86 16.01 -16.46
CA GLU A 35 -13.59 15.36 -16.13
C GLU A 35 -12.46 15.79 -17.08
N VAL A 36 -12.76 15.97 -18.37
CA VAL A 36 -11.80 16.52 -19.33
C VAL A 36 -11.45 17.97 -18.99
N TRP A 37 -12.45 18.79 -18.64
CA TRP A 37 -12.24 20.17 -18.22
C TRP A 37 -11.32 20.27 -17.00
N ASN A 38 -11.54 19.46 -15.95
CA ASN A 38 -10.66 19.42 -14.78
C ASN A 38 -9.20 19.10 -15.16
N GLY A 39 -9.01 18.24 -16.16
CA GLY A 39 -7.69 17.94 -16.72
C GLY A 39 -7.07 19.14 -17.43
N VAL A 40 -7.86 19.82 -18.27
CA VAL A 40 -7.38 20.90 -19.13
C VAL A 40 -7.22 22.23 -18.37
N ALA A 41 -8.11 22.57 -17.44
CA ALA A 41 -8.11 23.84 -16.72
C ALA A 41 -6.76 24.13 -16.03
N ARG A 42 -6.06 23.09 -15.56
CA ARG A 42 -4.72 23.18 -14.97
C ARG A 42 -3.62 23.65 -15.94
N HIS A 43 -3.92 23.67 -17.24
CA HIS A 43 -3.04 24.08 -18.31
C HIS A 43 -3.51 25.36 -19.01
N LEU A 44 -4.55 25.99 -18.47
CA LEU A 44 -5.07 27.24 -18.98
C LEU A 44 -4.79 28.37 -17.99
N PHE A 45 -4.50 29.55 -18.52
CA PHE A 45 -4.26 30.77 -17.77
C PHE A 45 -5.38 31.77 -18.13
N PRO A 46 -6.05 32.37 -17.12
CA PRO A 46 -7.06 33.38 -17.38
C PRO A 46 -6.42 34.70 -17.84
N ASP A 47 -7.03 35.37 -18.81
CA ASP A 47 -6.78 36.78 -19.10
C ASP A 47 -7.58 37.69 -18.16
N ALA A 48 -7.34 39.01 -18.23
CA ALA A 48 -8.06 40.00 -17.41
C ALA A 48 -9.58 40.03 -17.65
N ALA A 49 -10.07 39.43 -18.74
CA ALA A 49 -11.48 39.29 -19.07
C ALA A 49 -12.06 37.92 -18.66
N GLY A 50 -11.30 37.10 -17.92
CA GLY A 50 -11.72 35.76 -17.46
C GLY A 50 -11.70 34.69 -18.57
N ARG A 51 -11.12 34.98 -19.74
CA ARG A 51 -10.98 34.00 -20.83
C ARG A 51 -9.68 33.23 -20.66
N TYR A 52 -9.81 31.91 -20.75
CA TYR A 52 -8.71 30.99 -20.54
C TYR A 52 -7.96 30.67 -21.84
N ALA A 53 -6.64 30.89 -21.85
CA ALA A 53 -5.72 30.56 -22.93
C ALA A 53 -4.63 29.56 -22.46
N GLY A 54 -4.21 28.66 -23.34
CA GLY A 54 -3.18 27.66 -23.04
C GLY A 54 -3.09 26.60 -24.14
N ALA A 55 -2.03 25.79 -24.12
CA ALA A 55 -1.79 24.73 -25.09
C ALA A 55 -2.02 23.34 -24.47
N PRO A 56 -3.28 22.91 -24.24
CA PRO A 56 -3.55 21.59 -23.72
C PRO A 56 -2.99 20.52 -24.65
N LYS A 57 -2.22 19.58 -24.09
CA LYS A 57 -1.67 18.48 -24.86
C LYS A 57 -2.79 17.48 -25.20
N ILE A 58 -2.89 17.11 -26.47
CA ILE A 58 -3.80 16.05 -26.90
C ILE A 58 -3.40 14.73 -26.24
N GLY A 59 -4.27 14.24 -25.35
CA GLY A 59 -4.13 12.94 -24.72
C GLY A 59 -4.42 11.80 -25.69
N ARG A 60 -3.96 10.59 -25.36
CA ARG A 60 -4.36 9.37 -26.09
C ARG A 60 -5.62 8.78 -25.46
N TYR A 61 -6.64 8.44 -26.24
CA TYR A 61 -7.91 7.89 -25.73
C TYR A 61 -7.73 6.66 -24.81
N HIS A 62 -6.72 5.83 -25.05
CA HIS A 62 -6.44 4.65 -24.23
C HIS A 62 -5.89 4.99 -22.82
N ARG A 63 -5.45 6.23 -22.58
CA ARG A 63 -5.06 6.72 -21.25
C ARG A 63 -6.26 7.10 -20.40
N TYR A 64 -7.43 7.20 -21.00
CA TYR A 64 -8.67 7.41 -20.27
C TYR A 64 -9.03 6.09 -19.56
N THR A 65 -8.82 6.01 -18.25
CA THR A 65 -8.98 4.77 -17.47
C THR A 65 -10.16 4.80 -16.51
N ARG A 66 -10.95 5.87 -16.50
CA ARG A 66 -12.03 6.10 -15.54
C ARG A 66 -13.19 6.74 -16.27
N ILE A 67 -14.38 6.20 -16.15
CA ILE A 67 -15.62 6.88 -16.54
C ILE A 67 -16.21 7.45 -15.24
N PRO A 68 -16.27 8.78 -15.09
CA PRO A 68 -16.72 9.40 -13.86
C PRO A 68 -18.22 9.19 -13.67
N GLY A 69 -18.60 8.74 -12.48
CA GLY A 69 -19.98 8.84 -12.02
C GLY A 69 -20.36 10.29 -11.73
N ARG A 70 -21.64 10.51 -11.45
CA ARG A 70 -22.11 11.81 -10.99
C ARG A 70 -22.18 11.85 -9.47
N ALA A 71 -21.58 12.87 -8.87
CA ALA A 71 -21.85 13.24 -7.49
C ALA A 71 -23.17 14.01 -7.42
N ARG A 72 -24.12 13.55 -6.60
CA ARG A 72 -25.41 14.21 -6.38
C ARG A 72 -25.69 14.35 -4.88
N SER A 73 -26.55 15.33 -4.58
CA SER A 73 -27.54 15.28 -3.50
C SER A 73 -27.75 13.92 -2.81
N HIS A 74 -26.98 13.56 -1.79
CA HIS A 74 -27.26 12.37 -0.97
C HIS A 74 -28.44 12.59 -0.01
N THR A 75 -28.88 13.85 0.13
CA THR A 75 -30.01 14.26 0.98
C THR A 75 -31.38 14.11 0.31
N ALA A 76 -31.43 13.87 -1.00
CA ALA A 76 -32.69 13.65 -1.73
C ALA A 76 -32.84 12.17 -2.09
N GLY A 77 -33.93 11.55 -1.64
CA GLY A 77 -34.24 10.14 -1.92
C GLY A 77 -34.43 9.85 -3.41
N ARG A 78 -34.16 8.60 -3.82
CA ARG A 78 -34.46 8.04 -5.15
C ARG A 78 -33.97 8.86 -6.37
N LYS A 79 -32.86 9.59 -6.22
CA LYS A 79 -32.28 10.39 -7.30
C LYS A 79 -31.38 9.57 -8.21
N TRP A 80 -31.71 9.47 -9.49
CA TRP A 80 -30.85 8.74 -10.45
C TRP A 80 -29.46 9.38 -10.62
N GLU A 81 -28.44 8.53 -10.60
CA GLU A 81 -27.03 8.82 -10.88
C GLU A 81 -26.60 8.15 -12.20
N THR A 82 -25.41 8.47 -12.70
CA THR A 82 -24.85 7.82 -13.91
C THR A 82 -24.72 6.31 -13.69
N PHE A 83 -24.09 5.92 -12.60
CA PHE A 83 -23.94 4.53 -12.17
C PHE A 83 -24.45 4.44 -10.76
N ARG A 84 -25.34 3.50 -10.48
CA ARG A 84 -25.92 3.34 -9.14
C ARG A 84 -25.71 1.93 -8.63
N LEU A 85 -25.43 1.81 -7.34
CA LEU A 85 -25.41 0.53 -6.64
C LEU A 85 -26.82 0.24 -6.12
N HIS A 86 -27.36 -0.91 -6.51
CA HIS A 86 -28.63 -1.45 -6.03
C HIS A 86 -28.40 -2.78 -5.32
N GLY A 87 -29.39 -3.22 -4.53
CA GLY A 87 -29.31 -4.43 -3.72
C GLY A 87 -28.81 -4.13 -2.32
N SER A 88 -28.58 -5.18 -1.54
CA SER A 88 -28.07 -5.07 -0.18
C SER A 88 -26.90 -6.03 0.06
N LEU A 89 -26.06 -5.71 1.05
CA LEU A 89 -25.02 -6.65 1.50
C LEU A 89 -25.64 -7.95 2.05
N ALA A 90 -26.82 -7.87 2.70
CA ALA A 90 -27.56 -9.02 3.21
C ALA A 90 -28.05 -9.93 2.07
N GLY A 91 -28.70 -9.35 1.05
CA GLY A 91 -29.11 -10.08 -0.16
C GLY A 91 -27.93 -10.66 -0.92
N HIS A 92 -26.77 -9.97 -0.91
CA HIS A 92 -25.54 -10.50 -1.47
C HIS A 92 -24.98 -11.70 -0.69
N LEU A 93 -25.02 -11.64 0.65
CA LEU A 93 -24.67 -12.78 1.51
C LEU A 93 -25.62 -13.96 1.30
N ALA A 94 -26.92 -13.72 1.23
CA ALA A 94 -27.92 -14.76 1.01
C ALA A 94 -27.72 -15.47 -0.33
N ALA A 95 -27.47 -14.72 -1.41
CA ALA A 95 -27.29 -15.28 -2.75
C ALA A 95 -25.98 -16.06 -2.93
N TYR A 96 -24.91 -15.68 -2.23
CA TYR A 96 -23.58 -16.23 -2.43
C TYR A 96 -22.94 -16.77 -1.15
N ARG A 97 -23.73 -17.23 -0.19
CA ARG A 97 -23.24 -17.77 1.09
C ARG A 97 -22.26 -18.92 0.84
N ALA A 98 -21.12 -18.92 1.55
CA ALA A 98 -20.20 -20.05 1.48
C ALA A 98 -20.83 -21.32 2.09
N PRO A 99 -20.60 -22.52 1.49
CA PRO A 99 -21.06 -23.78 2.06
C PRO A 99 -20.51 -23.99 3.49
N GLY A 100 -21.33 -24.57 4.37
CA GLY A 100 -20.95 -24.88 5.76
C GLY A 100 -21.15 -23.74 6.76
N LEU A 101 -21.63 -22.56 6.34
CA LEU A 101 -22.02 -21.50 7.27
C LEU A 101 -23.44 -21.75 7.82
N PRO A 102 -23.70 -21.44 9.10
CA PRO A 102 -25.04 -21.55 9.69
C PRO A 102 -26.09 -20.75 8.89
N ALA A 103 -27.29 -21.33 8.70
CA ALA A 103 -28.35 -20.74 7.87
C ALA A 103 -28.80 -19.35 8.37
N GLY A 104 -28.78 -19.11 9.68
CA GLY A 104 -29.13 -17.85 10.32
C GLY A 104 -27.99 -16.83 10.46
N LEU A 105 -26.77 -17.14 9.99
CA LEU A 105 -25.60 -16.29 10.18
C LEU A 105 -25.78 -14.94 9.46
N GLY A 106 -25.94 -13.88 10.25
CA GLY A 106 -26.20 -12.53 9.75
C GLY A 106 -24.93 -11.79 9.34
N MET A 107 -25.11 -10.56 8.85
CA MET A 107 -23.97 -9.71 8.45
C MET A 107 -23.04 -9.37 9.63
N ALA A 108 -23.58 -9.24 10.84
CA ALA A 108 -22.76 -8.95 12.03
C ALA A 108 -21.89 -10.17 12.41
N ASP A 109 -22.50 -11.36 12.43
CA ASP A 109 -21.86 -12.62 12.80
C ASP A 109 -20.74 -13.03 11.84
N ALA A 110 -20.94 -12.81 10.53
CA ALA A 110 -19.91 -13.03 9.52
C ALA A 110 -18.62 -12.23 9.77
N GLY A 111 -18.72 -11.10 10.50
CA GLY A 111 -17.57 -10.29 10.88
C GLY A 111 -16.77 -10.83 12.06
N LEU A 112 -17.34 -11.76 12.82
CA LEU A 112 -16.72 -12.39 13.99
C LEU A 112 -16.02 -13.72 13.65
N LEU A 113 -16.25 -14.24 12.44
CA LEU A 113 -15.62 -15.48 11.99
C LEU A 113 -14.08 -15.35 11.92
N PRO A 114 -13.34 -16.44 12.22
CA PRO A 114 -11.89 -16.45 12.13
C PRO A 114 -11.36 -16.00 10.76
N THR A 115 -10.24 -15.28 10.78
CA THR A 115 -9.58 -14.86 9.54
C THR A 115 -9.18 -16.10 8.72
N GLY A 116 -9.58 -16.12 7.44
CA GLY A 116 -9.32 -17.24 6.54
C GLY A 116 -10.57 -18.06 6.22
N MET A 117 -11.60 -18.02 7.06
CA MET A 117 -12.88 -18.64 6.73
C MET A 117 -13.56 -17.93 5.54
N PRO A 118 -14.09 -18.69 4.57
CA PRO A 118 -14.90 -18.11 3.50
C PRO A 118 -16.27 -17.69 4.04
N VAL A 119 -16.66 -16.46 3.74
CA VAL A 119 -18.03 -15.94 3.95
C VAL A 119 -18.86 -16.08 2.68
N LEU A 120 -18.25 -15.87 1.51
CA LEU A 120 -18.92 -15.93 0.21
C LEU A 120 -18.29 -16.98 -0.72
N ALA A 121 -19.15 -17.65 -1.51
CA ALA A 121 -18.79 -18.53 -2.62
C ALA A 121 -19.40 -18.01 -3.94
N GLN A 122 -18.73 -17.02 -4.56
CA GLN A 122 -19.25 -16.36 -5.76
C GLN A 122 -18.79 -17.07 -7.05
N PRO A 123 -19.71 -17.48 -7.94
CA PRO A 123 -19.38 -18.24 -9.16
C PRO A 123 -18.53 -17.41 -10.11
N ARG A 124 -17.65 -18.04 -10.92
CA ARG A 124 -16.70 -17.31 -11.79
C ARG A 124 -17.37 -16.30 -12.72
N ARG A 125 -18.56 -16.64 -13.23
CA ARG A 125 -19.47 -15.71 -13.92
C ARG A 125 -20.64 -15.46 -13.00
N MET A 126 -20.85 -14.21 -12.62
CA MET A 126 -22.02 -13.86 -11.83
C MET A 126 -23.18 -13.50 -12.75
N PRO A 127 -24.35 -14.16 -12.61
CA PRO A 127 -25.52 -13.84 -13.42
C PRO A 127 -26.15 -12.51 -12.96
N PRO A 128 -26.72 -11.71 -13.89
CA PRO A 128 -27.67 -10.65 -13.51
C PRO A 128 -28.95 -11.28 -12.93
N PRO A 129 -29.73 -10.54 -12.13
CA PRO A 129 -30.99 -11.03 -11.60
C PRO A 129 -31.99 -11.27 -12.75
N SER A 130 -32.81 -12.32 -12.64
CA SER A 130 -33.91 -12.55 -13.57
C SER A 130 -35.01 -11.50 -13.33
N PRO A 131 -35.60 -10.90 -14.37
CA PRO A 131 -36.60 -9.84 -14.24
C PRO A 131 -37.98 -10.30 -13.70
N SER A 132 -38.09 -11.47 -13.06
CA SER A 132 -39.36 -12.13 -12.75
C SER A 132 -39.81 -12.06 -11.28
N THR A 133 -39.28 -11.17 -10.45
CA THR A 133 -39.86 -10.92 -9.12
C THR A 133 -40.74 -9.70 -9.17
N THR A 134 -42.03 -9.94 -9.39
CA THR A 134 -43.12 -9.03 -9.03
C THR A 134 -42.90 -8.57 -7.59
N SER A 135 -42.89 -7.25 -7.36
CA SER A 135 -42.89 -6.72 -6.00
C SER A 135 -44.12 -7.27 -5.25
N PRO A 136 -43.98 -7.73 -3.99
CA PRO A 136 -45.14 -8.06 -3.18
C PRO A 136 -45.93 -6.77 -2.97
N GLY A 137 -47.07 -6.63 -3.66
CA GLY A 137 -47.95 -5.47 -3.56
C GLY A 137 -48.31 -4.78 -4.88
N SER A 138 -47.63 -5.08 -6.00
CA SER A 138 -48.13 -4.64 -7.31
C SER A 138 -49.00 -5.72 -7.91
N GLY A 139 -50.32 -5.49 -7.95
CA GLY A 139 -51.24 -6.30 -8.74
C GLY A 139 -50.69 -6.57 -10.15
N SER A 140 -51.11 -7.68 -10.74
CA SER A 140 -50.71 -8.19 -12.05
C SER A 140 -50.44 -7.07 -13.08
N GLY A 141 -49.16 -6.75 -13.31
CA GLY A 141 -48.73 -5.72 -14.28
C GLY A 141 -47.59 -4.79 -13.85
N GLY A 142 -47.12 -4.83 -12.60
CA GLY A 142 -46.04 -3.95 -12.13
C GLY A 142 -44.68 -4.22 -12.78
N ARG A 143 -44.05 -3.19 -13.39
CA ARG A 143 -42.67 -3.26 -13.91
C ARG A 143 -41.66 -3.33 -12.76
N PHE A 144 -40.66 -4.20 -12.89
CA PHE A 144 -39.53 -4.31 -11.96
C PHE A 144 -38.85 -2.95 -11.73
N SER A 145 -38.67 -2.60 -10.45
CA SER A 145 -38.05 -1.36 -10.01
C SER A 145 -36.76 -1.66 -9.26
N TRP A 146 -35.64 -1.11 -9.73
CA TRP A 146 -34.34 -1.24 -9.05
C TRP A 146 -34.35 -0.65 -7.63
N TRP A 147 -35.29 0.24 -7.31
CA TRP A 147 -35.42 0.83 -5.98
C TRP A 147 -35.87 -0.17 -4.92
N ASP A 148 -36.57 -1.22 -5.36
CA ASP A 148 -37.16 -2.25 -4.51
C ASP A 148 -36.32 -3.55 -4.57
N HIS A 149 -35.20 -3.54 -5.31
CA HIS A 149 -34.25 -4.65 -5.38
C HIS A 149 -33.41 -4.73 -4.10
N ASP A 150 -33.66 -5.76 -3.29
CA ASP A 150 -32.96 -6.06 -2.03
C ASP A 150 -31.92 -7.19 -2.15
N GLY A 151 -31.88 -7.86 -3.31
CA GLY A 151 -31.00 -8.99 -3.60
C GLY A 151 -29.51 -8.64 -3.74
N PRO A 152 -28.70 -9.49 -4.42
CA PRO A 152 -27.27 -9.26 -4.54
C PRO A 152 -26.94 -7.91 -5.19
N LEU A 153 -25.85 -7.30 -4.72
CA LEU A 153 -25.37 -6.01 -5.19
C LEU A 153 -25.13 -5.96 -6.71
N MET A 154 -25.68 -4.94 -7.36
CA MET A 154 -25.58 -4.68 -8.79
C MET A 154 -25.22 -3.23 -9.05
N VAL A 155 -24.26 -2.98 -9.96
CA VAL A 155 -24.06 -1.64 -10.53
C VAL A 155 -24.94 -1.51 -11.76
N VAL A 156 -25.85 -0.54 -11.75
CA VAL A 156 -26.82 -0.29 -12.81
C VAL A 156 -26.49 1.03 -13.49
N PHE A 157 -26.53 1.01 -14.83
CA PHE A 157 -26.46 2.19 -15.68
C PHE A 157 -27.72 2.21 -16.54
N SER A 158 -28.56 3.22 -16.35
CA SER A 158 -29.72 3.43 -17.22
C SER A 158 -29.24 3.79 -18.62
N GLY A 159 -29.67 3.02 -19.62
CA GLY A 159 -29.29 3.22 -21.02
C GLY A 159 -29.62 4.62 -21.56
N GLY A 160 -29.11 4.93 -22.76
CA GLY A 160 -29.51 6.16 -23.45
C GLY A 160 -31.00 6.16 -23.81
N ALA A 161 -31.57 7.33 -24.11
CA ALA A 161 -33.02 7.48 -24.38
C ALA A 161 -33.53 6.60 -25.55
N ALA A 162 -32.64 6.17 -26.45
CA ALA A 162 -32.94 5.29 -27.57
C ALA A 162 -32.50 3.83 -27.34
N ALA A 163 -32.23 3.43 -26.10
CA ALA A 163 -31.76 2.09 -25.76
C ALA A 163 -32.91 1.07 -25.78
N ALA A 164 -32.96 0.23 -26.81
CA ALA A 164 -33.88 -0.92 -26.87
C ALA A 164 -33.45 -2.10 -25.98
N ALA A 165 -32.21 -2.11 -25.51
CA ALA A 165 -31.61 -3.22 -24.74
C ALA A 165 -31.83 -3.13 -23.22
N GLY A 166 -32.57 -2.13 -22.73
CA GLY A 166 -32.77 -1.88 -21.30
C GLY A 166 -31.54 -1.34 -20.58
N ASP A 167 -31.54 -1.47 -19.25
CA ASP A 167 -30.43 -1.01 -18.39
C ASP A 167 -29.20 -1.92 -18.51
N LEU A 168 -28.02 -1.32 -18.45
CA LEU A 168 -26.78 -2.07 -18.30
C LEU A 168 -26.61 -2.49 -16.84
N VAL A 169 -26.67 -3.79 -16.59
CA VAL A 169 -26.51 -4.39 -15.26
C VAL A 169 -25.15 -5.07 -15.14
N LEU A 170 -24.38 -4.66 -14.14
CA LEU A 170 -23.05 -5.18 -13.85
C LEU A 170 -23.03 -5.83 -12.45
N PRO A 171 -23.02 -7.17 -12.36
CA PRO A 171 -22.91 -7.85 -11.08
C PRO A 171 -21.62 -7.51 -10.33
N VAL A 172 -21.73 -7.33 -9.02
CA VAL A 172 -20.63 -6.88 -8.15
C VAL A 172 -19.95 -8.06 -7.48
N ARG A 173 -18.65 -8.25 -7.69
CA ARG A 173 -17.88 -9.23 -6.90
C ARG A 173 -17.25 -8.60 -5.66
N LEU A 174 -17.52 -9.19 -4.50
CA LEU A 174 -16.91 -8.82 -3.22
C LEU A 174 -15.76 -9.75 -2.81
N PRO A 175 -14.83 -9.31 -1.94
CA PRO A 175 -13.92 -10.20 -1.23
C PRO A 175 -14.66 -11.33 -0.50
N GLN A 176 -14.17 -12.56 -0.60
CA GLN A 176 -14.90 -13.74 -0.14
C GLN A 176 -14.64 -14.15 1.32
N GLY A 177 -13.54 -13.72 1.95
CA GLY A 177 -13.14 -14.18 3.29
C GLY A 177 -13.58 -13.27 4.43
N ALA A 178 -13.75 -13.85 5.62
CA ALA A 178 -14.20 -13.18 6.84
C ALA A 178 -13.34 -11.97 7.24
N GLY A 179 -12.02 -12.01 7.00
CA GLY A 179 -11.11 -10.92 7.38
C GLY A 179 -11.40 -9.56 6.70
N ARG A 180 -12.14 -9.54 5.57
CA ARG A 180 -12.58 -8.27 4.93
C ARG A 180 -14.03 -7.94 5.24
N TRP A 181 -14.77 -8.82 5.90
CA TRP A 181 -16.19 -8.66 6.11
C TRP A 181 -16.57 -7.45 6.96
N PRO A 182 -15.90 -7.17 8.10
CA PRO A 182 -16.18 -5.95 8.88
C PRO A 182 -16.02 -4.66 8.07
N TYR A 183 -15.03 -4.63 7.16
CA TYR A 183 -14.83 -3.51 6.24
C TYR A 183 -16.00 -3.41 5.24
N LEU A 184 -16.43 -4.53 4.65
CA LEU A 184 -17.58 -4.54 3.74
C LEU A 184 -18.87 -4.13 4.45
N ALA A 185 -19.12 -4.64 5.65
CA ALA A 185 -20.29 -4.29 6.47
C ALA A 185 -20.32 -2.79 6.79
N HIS A 186 -19.18 -2.21 7.20
CA HIS A 186 -19.09 -0.77 7.50
C HIS A 186 -19.57 0.12 6.34
N TYR A 187 -19.23 -0.26 5.11
CA TYR A 187 -19.47 0.55 3.91
C TYR A 187 -20.73 0.17 3.12
N LEU A 188 -21.05 -1.12 3.04
CA LEU A 188 -22.12 -1.65 2.18
C LEU A 188 -23.41 -1.99 2.95
N ALA A 189 -23.41 -1.97 4.28
CA ALA A 189 -24.66 -2.09 5.05
C ALA A 189 -25.42 -0.76 5.17
N ARG A 190 -24.85 0.35 4.68
CA ARG A 190 -25.38 1.71 4.86
C ARG A 190 -25.53 2.42 3.51
N PRO A 191 -26.57 2.09 2.73
CA PRO A 191 -26.78 2.64 1.40
C PRO A 191 -26.96 4.16 1.36
N GLN A 192 -27.35 4.78 2.47
CA GLN A 192 -27.47 6.24 2.61
C GLN A 192 -26.13 6.99 2.47
N TYR A 193 -25.00 6.31 2.66
CA TYR A 193 -23.67 6.92 2.50
C TYR A 193 -23.07 6.71 1.11
N TRP A 194 -23.71 5.93 0.24
CA TRP A 194 -23.25 5.74 -1.13
C TRP A 194 -23.49 7.02 -1.92
N HIS A 195 -22.45 7.54 -2.56
CA HIS A 195 -22.51 8.87 -3.17
C HIS A 195 -22.27 8.92 -4.66
N LYS A 196 -21.31 8.13 -5.16
CA LYS A 196 -20.92 8.13 -6.56
C LYS A 196 -20.14 6.88 -6.89
N ILE A 197 -20.33 6.35 -8.10
CA ILE A 197 -19.51 5.26 -8.63
C ILE A 197 -18.74 5.70 -9.86
N ASP A 198 -17.43 5.52 -9.85
CA ASP A 198 -16.62 5.62 -11.06
C ASP A 198 -16.32 4.24 -11.64
N LEU A 199 -16.53 4.05 -12.94
CA LEU A 199 -16.08 2.84 -13.61
C LEU A 199 -14.62 2.98 -14.04
N VAL A 200 -13.73 2.32 -13.32
CA VAL A 200 -12.29 2.35 -13.55
C VAL A 200 -11.84 1.09 -14.26
N ARG A 201 -11.06 1.22 -15.33
CA ARG A 201 -10.35 0.10 -15.94
C ARG A 201 -8.88 0.11 -15.52
N ARG A 202 -8.35 -1.07 -15.22
CA ARG A 202 -6.93 -1.29 -14.94
C ARG A 202 -6.34 -2.28 -15.93
N PRO A 203 -5.12 -2.07 -16.44
CA PRO A 203 -4.48 -3.03 -17.31
C PRO A 203 -4.37 -4.38 -16.61
N ASP A 204 -4.95 -5.42 -17.21
CA ASP A 204 -4.89 -6.79 -16.74
C ASP A 204 -4.59 -7.70 -17.93
N PRO A 205 -3.31 -7.99 -18.19
CA PRO A 205 -2.93 -8.83 -19.32
C PRO A 205 -3.34 -10.31 -19.13
N GLY A 206 -3.89 -10.69 -17.97
CA GLY A 206 -4.51 -11.99 -17.73
C GLY A 206 -5.96 -12.09 -18.20
N VAL A 207 -6.62 -10.97 -18.52
CA VAL A 207 -8.04 -10.93 -18.94
C VAL A 207 -8.15 -10.73 -20.45
N ARG A 208 -9.14 -11.34 -21.08
CA ARG A 208 -9.45 -11.13 -22.51
C ARG A 208 -9.74 -9.64 -22.75
N GLY A 209 -9.02 -9.03 -23.68
CA GLY A 209 -9.07 -7.59 -23.94
C GLY A 209 -8.07 -6.76 -23.12
N GLY A 210 -7.34 -7.35 -22.19
CA GLY A 210 -6.22 -6.70 -21.49
C GLY A 210 -6.62 -5.73 -20.38
N TRP A 211 -7.89 -5.71 -19.97
CA TRP A 211 -8.43 -4.77 -18.98
C TRP A 211 -9.35 -5.46 -17.98
N ARG A 212 -9.18 -5.12 -16.70
CA ARG A 212 -10.13 -5.39 -15.62
C ARG A 212 -10.92 -4.12 -15.31
N TYR A 213 -12.20 -4.26 -15.03
CA TYR A 213 -13.09 -3.13 -14.70
C TYR A 213 -13.49 -3.21 -13.23
N GLU A 214 -13.52 -2.05 -12.58
CA GLU A 214 -13.79 -1.88 -11.16
C GLU A 214 -14.76 -0.73 -10.98
N ALA A 215 -15.69 -0.88 -10.05
CA ALA A 215 -16.57 0.18 -9.61
C ALA A 215 -15.93 0.84 -8.38
N HIS A 216 -15.44 2.05 -8.53
CA HIS A 216 -14.89 2.80 -7.41
C HIS A 216 -16.04 3.54 -6.74
N LEU A 217 -16.52 3.02 -5.62
CA LEU A 217 -17.64 3.57 -4.86
C LEU A 217 -17.10 4.60 -3.87
N MET A 218 -17.51 5.85 -4.07
CA MET A 218 -17.28 6.94 -3.14
C MET A 218 -18.36 6.92 -2.05
N ILE A 219 -17.91 7.00 -0.80
CA ILE A 219 -18.77 6.94 0.38
C ILE A 219 -18.59 8.20 1.22
N LEU A 220 -19.71 8.82 1.59
CA LEU A 220 -19.75 9.99 2.47
C LEU A 220 -19.88 9.52 3.91
N GLY A 221 -18.76 9.20 4.54
CA GLY A 221 -18.73 8.80 5.93
C GLY A 221 -17.32 8.65 6.47
N VAL A 222 -17.23 8.35 7.76
CA VAL A 222 -15.94 8.08 8.40
C VAL A 222 -15.30 6.82 7.81
N GLY A 223 -13.99 6.88 7.58
CA GLY A 223 -13.23 5.73 7.10
C GLY A 223 -13.28 4.56 8.09
N TYR A 224 -13.27 3.33 7.59
CA TYR A 224 -13.22 2.15 8.45
C TYR A 224 -11.88 2.05 9.18
N ALA A 225 -11.92 1.94 10.50
CA ALA A 225 -10.81 1.55 11.35
C ALA A 225 -11.23 0.30 12.13
N GLY A 226 -10.46 -0.79 12.05
CA GLY A 226 -10.79 -2.02 12.79
C GLY A 226 -10.68 -1.85 14.30
N PRO A 227 -11.32 -2.72 15.11
CA PRO A 227 -11.34 -2.61 16.58
C PRO A 227 -9.95 -2.46 17.20
N ALA A 228 -8.98 -3.31 16.81
CA ALA A 228 -7.61 -3.22 17.30
C ALA A 228 -6.91 -1.90 16.91
N THR A 229 -7.24 -1.33 15.74
CA THR A 229 -6.72 -0.02 15.34
C THR A 229 -7.33 1.11 16.15
N ARG A 230 -8.64 1.06 16.42
CA ARG A 230 -9.31 2.06 17.28
C ARG A 230 -8.78 2.02 18.71
N ALA A 231 -8.65 0.82 19.29
CA ALA A 231 -8.09 0.63 20.62
C ALA A 231 -6.67 1.20 20.72
N ARG A 232 -5.78 0.83 19.78
CA ARG A 232 -4.41 1.38 19.72
C ARG A 232 -4.41 2.90 19.62
N ARG A 233 -5.26 3.46 18.76
CA ARG A 233 -5.38 4.91 18.55
C ARG A 233 -5.89 5.63 19.81
N ALA A 234 -6.82 5.04 20.55
CA ALA A 234 -7.29 5.57 21.82
C ALA A 234 -6.17 5.58 22.88
N THR A 235 -5.41 4.49 23.02
CA THR A 235 -4.23 4.46 23.91
C THR A 235 -3.21 5.52 23.52
N MET A 236 -2.95 5.67 22.23
CA MET A 236 -1.99 6.63 21.70
C MET A 236 -2.41 8.09 21.91
N ALA A 237 -3.69 8.41 21.78
CA ALA A 237 -4.23 9.74 22.05
C ALA A 237 -4.08 10.13 23.54
N GLY A 238 -4.10 9.15 24.44
CA GLY A 238 -3.83 9.34 25.86
C GLY A 238 -2.34 9.53 26.21
N LEU A 239 -1.41 9.33 25.27
CA LEU A 239 0.01 9.56 25.50
C LEU A 239 0.33 11.06 25.39
N ALA A 240 0.43 11.74 26.53
CA ALA A 240 0.91 13.12 26.62
C ALA A 240 2.43 13.20 26.37
N ARG A 241 2.87 12.92 25.14
CA ARG A 241 4.28 12.92 24.72
C ARG A 241 4.50 13.84 23.53
N ALA A 242 5.64 14.51 23.51
CA ALA A 242 6.18 15.21 22.36
C ALA A 242 7.38 14.42 21.81
N GLY A 243 7.33 14.11 20.52
CA GLY A 243 8.39 13.37 19.84
C GLY A 243 9.04 14.14 18.70
N GLY A 244 10.29 13.82 18.43
CA GLY A 244 11.03 14.30 17.29
C GLY A 244 11.57 13.13 16.48
N VAL A 245 11.67 13.33 15.18
CA VAL A 245 12.03 12.32 14.19
C VAL A 245 13.19 12.85 13.34
N ASP A 246 14.26 12.06 13.26
CA ASP A 246 15.31 12.24 12.27
C ASP A 246 15.24 11.12 11.23
N GLY A 247 15.12 11.49 9.96
CA GLY A 247 14.95 10.55 8.85
C GLY A 247 16.08 10.64 7.85
N ASN A 248 16.54 9.49 7.34
CA ASN A 248 17.49 9.42 6.23
C ASN A 248 17.09 8.33 5.22
N VAL A 249 17.92 8.13 4.19
CA VAL A 249 17.69 7.16 3.11
C VAL A 249 17.71 5.69 3.56
N SER A 250 18.24 5.39 4.75
CA SER A 250 18.46 4.03 5.25
C SER A 250 18.05 3.79 6.71
N ASN A 251 17.72 4.83 7.46
CA ASN A 251 17.28 4.73 8.85
C ASN A 251 16.29 5.84 9.20
N LEU A 252 15.61 5.65 10.32
CA LEU A 252 14.77 6.66 10.96
C LEU A 252 14.94 6.54 12.48
N ALA A 253 15.21 7.65 13.14
CA ALA A 253 15.36 7.75 14.59
C ALA A 253 14.17 8.55 15.14
N ILE A 254 13.60 8.10 16.24
CA ILE A 254 12.56 8.83 16.98
C ILE A 254 12.99 8.93 18.44
N VAL A 255 12.88 10.11 19.01
CA VAL A 255 13.00 10.34 20.45
C VAL A 255 11.73 11.02 20.90
N SER A 256 11.13 10.57 22.00
CA SER A 256 10.00 11.28 22.61
C SER A 256 10.11 11.34 24.12
N VAL A 257 9.49 12.38 24.68
CA VAL A 257 9.44 12.70 26.10
C VAL A 257 8.05 13.16 26.50
N PRO A 258 7.69 13.16 27.80
CA PRO A 258 6.48 13.79 28.27
C PRO A 258 6.32 15.22 27.76
N ALA A 259 5.08 15.61 27.48
CA ALA A 259 4.76 16.96 27.02
C ALA A 259 5.19 18.00 28.07
N ASP A 260 5.01 17.69 29.35
CA ASP A 260 5.55 18.45 30.48
C ASP A 260 6.85 17.81 30.99
N LEU A 261 7.94 18.58 30.99
CA LEU A 261 9.25 18.16 31.49
C LEU A 261 9.53 18.71 32.90
N SER A 262 8.54 19.32 33.56
CA SER A 262 8.67 19.81 34.92
C SER A 262 9.07 18.66 35.85
N PRO A 263 10.03 18.87 36.76
CA PRO A 263 10.36 17.85 37.74
C PRO A 263 9.12 17.61 38.59
N THR A 264 8.55 16.40 38.53
CA THR A 264 7.62 15.95 39.56
C THR A 264 8.31 16.15 40.90
N PRO A 265 7.74 16.90 41.86
CA PRO A 265 8.33 16.97 43.20
C PRO A 265 8.49 15.54 43.70
N ALA A 266 9.67 15.25 44.25
CA ALA A 266 9.94 13.99 44.94
C ALA A 266 9.09 13.95 46.22
N GLY A 267 7.78 13.76 46.06
CA GLY A 267 6.89 13.35 47.12
C GLY A 267 7.08 11.85 47.36
N PRO A 268 6.91 11.38 48.61
CA PRO A 268 6.99 9.95 48.89
C PRO A 268 5.96 9.24 48.00
N VAL A 269 6.40 8.18 47.32
CA VAL A 269 5.50 7.28 46.59
C VAL A 269 4.47 6.79 47.61
N PRO A 270 3.17 7.12 47.46
CA PRO A 270 2.18 6.61 48.39
C PRO A 270 2.06 5.11 48.10
N ALA A 271 2.46 4.31 49.08
CA ALA A 271 2.05 2.92 49.14
C ALA A 271 0.52 2.92 49.33
N GLY A 272 -0.25 2.71 48.25
CA GLY A 272 -1.70 2.66 48.40
C GLY A 272 -2.49 2.59 47.10
N LEU A 273 -3.07 1.40 46.88
CA LEU A 273 -4.34 1.13 46.21
C LEU A 273 -4.40 1.23 44.68
N ILE A 274 -4.22 0.08 44.04
CA ILE A 274 -4.81 -0.22 42.73
C ILE A 274 -6.34 -0.20 42.89
N PRO A 275 -7.09 0.65 42.19
CA PRO A 275 -8.54 0.54 42.13
C PRO A 275 -8.88 -0.72 41.31
N ALA A 276 -9.36 -1.76 41.99
CA ALA A 276 -10.04 -2.86 41.33
C ALA A 276 -11.38 -2.35 40.78
N GLY A 277 -11.62 -2.55 39.48
CA GLY A 277 -12.97 -2.44 38.91
C GLY A 277 -13.06 -1.57 37.67
N LEU A 278 -12.91 -2.19 36.49
CA LEU A 278 -13.67 -1.90 35.26
C LEU A 278 -13.56 -3.14 34.34
N ILE A 279 -14.17 -4.24 34.78
CA ILE A 279 -14.51 -5.39 33.91
C ILE A 279 -16.03 -5.42 33.82
N PRO A 280 -16.65 -5.25 32.64
CA PRO A 280 -18.05 -5.59 32.46
C PRO A 280 -18.22 -7.11 32.47
N ALA A 281 -19.18 -7.56 33.26
CA ALA A 281 -19.46 -8.94 33.65
C ALA A 281 -19.67 -9.95 32.51
N GLY A 282 -19.35 -11.22 32.80
CA GLY A 282 -19.83 -12.38 32.05
C GLY A 282 -19.11 -13.69 32.39
N LEU A 283 -19.73 -14.49 33.27
CA LEU A 283 -19.56 -15.95 33.50
C LEU A 283 -18.39 -16.41 34.39
N ILE A 284 -18.71 -16.58 35.69
CA ILE A 284 -18.09 -17.57 36.59
C ILE A 284 -19.12 -18.70 36.78
N PRO A 285 -18.72 -19.97 36.95
CA PRO A 285 -19.35 -20.83 37.95
C PRO A 285 -18.40 -21.08 39.14
N ALA A 286 -18.94 -20.69 40.29
CA ALA A 286 -18.68 -21.04 41.68
C ALA A 286 -17.57 -22.04 42.05
N GLY A 287 -16.88 -21.76 43.17
CA GLY A 287 -16.17 -22.78 43.93
C GLY A 287 -15.18 -22.25 44.97
N SER A 288 -15.70 -21.72 46.07
CA SER A 288 -15.14 -21.70 47.44
C SER A 288 -13.73 -21.18 47.71
N ALA A 289 -13.70 -20.01 48.37
CA ALA A 289 -12.61 -19.56 49.21
C ALA A 289 -12.54 -20.37 50.52
N MET A 290 -11.35 -20.47 51.12
CA MET A 290 -11.14 -20.21 52.55
C MET A 290 -9.68 -19.83 52.82
N ALA A 291 -9.53 -18.84 53.69
CA ALA A 291 -8.29 -18.24 54.16
C ALA A 291 -7.72 -18.98 55.40
N GLY A 292 -6.42 -18.81 55.67
CA GLY A 292 -5.84 -19.06 57.01
C GLY A 292 -4.37 -19.50 57.00
N PRO A 293 -3.58 -19.21 58.05
CA PRO A 293 -2.21 -18.67 57.89
C PRO A 293 -1.04 -19.60 58.30
N VAL A 294 0.16 -19.18 57.86
CA VAL A 294 1.58 -19.50 58.23
C VAL A 294 1.75 -19.78 59.75
N PRO A 295 2.75 -20.57 60.29
CA PRO A 295 4.15 -20.66 59.84
C PRO A 295 4.96 -21.96 60.14
N GLY A 296 6.24 -22.00 59.75
CA GLY A 296 7.26 -22.76 60.49
C GLY A 296 8.30 -23.56 59.69
N HIS A 297 9.49 -22.96 59.53
CA HIS A 297 10.84 -23.51 59.76
C HIS A 297 11.28 -24.93 59.34
N ARG A 298 12.52 -24.94 58.80
CA ARG A 298 13.57 -26.01 58.79
C ARG A 298 13.27 -27.18 57.85
N SER A 299 14.21 -27.83 57.17
CA SER A 299 15.65 -27.73 56.95
C SER A 299 15.98 -28.79 55.89
N TRP A 300 16.94 -28.49 55.00
CA TRP A 300 17.95 -29.34 54.32
C TRP A 300 17.96 -30.89 54.55
N PRO A 301 18.70 -31.69 53.73
CA PRO A 301 18.77 -31.77 52.26
C PRO A 301 19.00 -33.25 51.77
N VAL A 302 19.36 -33.40 50.48
CA VAL A 302 20.23 -34.47 49.90
C VAL A 302 19.68 -35.89 49.69
N GLY A 303 20.03 -36.43 48.51
CA GLY A 303 20.13 -37.86 48.18
C GLY A 303 19.20 -38.23 47.05
N GLY A 304 19.65 -38.33 45.78
CA GLY A 304 20.54 -39.39 45.31
C GLY A 304 19.66 -40.61 45.04
N SER A 305 19.40 -41.07 43.81
CA SER A 305 20.30 -41.48 42.71
C SER A 305 19.88 -42.89 42.33
N HIS A 306 19.67 -43.15 41.02
CA HIS A 306 19.77 -44.47 40.36
C HIS A 306 18.66 -45.49 40.70
N ASP A 307 18.20 -46.42 39.86
CA ASP A 307 18.54 -46.84 38.52
C ASP A 307 17.36 -47.68 37.94
N ALA A 308 17.22 -47.62 36.61
CA ALA A 308 16.98 -48.74 35.70
C ALA A 308 15.63 -49.52 35.59
N VAL A 309 15.06 -49.42 34.37
CA VAL A 309 14.78 -50.50 33.39
C VAL A 309 13.80 -51.64 33.76
N MET A 310 12.60 -51.64 33.14
CA MET A 310 12.15 -52.66 32.15
C MET A 310 10.67 -52.52 31.76
N MET A 311 10.43 -52.65 30.43
CA MET A 311 9.31 -53.33 29.73
C MET A 311 7.84 -52.90 29.95
N GLY A 312 7.15 -52.61 28.83
CA GLY A 312 5.69 -52.72 28.79
C GLY A 312 5.00 -51.89 27.70
N SER A 313 4.79 -52.52 26.56
CA SER A 313 3.76 -52.25 25.53
C SER A 313 2.50 -51.47 25.95
N GLY A 314 1.98 -50.61 25.06
CA GLY A 314 0.56 -50.22 25.12
C GLY A 314 0.21 -48.95 24.36
N GLN A 315 -0.71 -49.06 23.41
CA GLN A 315 -1.26 -47.99 22.60
C GLN A 315 -2.03 -46.96 23.43
N GLY A 316 -2.00 -45.68 23.03
CA GLY A 316 -2.82 -44.66 23.69
C GLY A 316 -2.74 -43.29 23.01
N LEU A 317 -3.86 -42.89 22.40
CA LEU A 317 -4.13 -41.61 21.78
C LEU A 317 -3.77 -40.43 22.71
N GLY A 318 -2.83 -39.60 22.28
CA GLY A 318 -2.45 -38.34 22.95
C GLY A 318 -2.88 -37.14 22.13
N THR A 319 -3.89 -36.43 22.63
CA THR A 319 -4.26 -35.07 22.25
C THR A 319 -3.05 -34.15 22.39
N GLY A 320 -2.48 -33.74 21.25
CA GLY A 320 -1.41 -32.75 21.22
C GLY A 320 -1.98 -31.35 21.47
N ASP A 321 -1.88 -30.90 22.72
CA ASP A 321 -2.04 -29.50 23.10
C ASP A 321 -1.16 -28.61 22.22
N ALA A 322 -1.82 -27.89 21.32
CA ALA A 322 -1.22 -26.80 20.58
C ALA A 322 -0.86 -25.70 21.58
N ARG A 323 0.41 -25.68 21.96
CA ARG A 323 1.03 -24.59 22.71
C ARG A 323 0.59 -23.27 22.11
N ASN A 324 -0.18 -22.52 22.90
CA ASN A 324 -0.49 -21.12 22.67
C ASN A 324 0.81 -20.42 22.27
N GLY A 325 0.84 -19.91 21.04
CA GLY A 325 1.90 -19.04 20.59
C GLY A 325 1.88 -17.79 21.45
N ASP A 326 2.79 -17.74 22.41
CA ASP A 326 3.06 -16.57 23.22
C ASP A 326 3.22 -15.35 22.32
N ALA A 327 2.22 -14.48 22.37
CA ALA A 327 2.42 -13.07 22.08
C ALA A 327 3.63 -12.63 22.92
N PRO A 328 4.59 -11.86 22.38
CA PRO A 328 5.68 -11.36 23.19
C PRO A 328 5.07 -10.45 24.25
N ARG A 329 4.89 -11.00 25.46
CA ARG A 329 4.76 -10.22 26.67
C ARG A 329 6.09 -9.50 26.79
N GLY A 330 6.14 -8.29 26.24
CA GLY A 330 7.15 -7.32 26.61
C GLY A 330 7.04 -7.16 28.11
N SER A 331 7.99 -7.74 28.82
CA SER A 331 8.25 -7.43 30.21
C SER A 331 8.29 -5.91 30.31
N GLY A 332 7.38 -5.36 31.12
CA GLY A 332 7.40 -3.95 31.47
C GLY A 332 8.69 -3.67 32.22
N SER A 333 9.73 -3.28 31.49
CA SER A 333 10.90 -2.64 32.08
C SER A 333 10.72 -1.12 31.95
N GLY A 334 10.58 -0.48 33.11
CA GLY A 334 10.83 0.94 33.37
C GLY A 334 10.19 1.96 32.44
N ALA A 335 9.21 2.69 32.95
CA ALA A 335 8.76 3.99 32.42
C ALA A 335 9.90 5.02 32.46
N GLY A 336 10.89 4.91 31.55
CA GLY A 336 11.87 5.96 31.33
C GLY A 336 11.16 7.21 30.78
N LEU A 337 11.44 8.37 31.38
CA LEU A 337 10.96 9.67 30.89
C LEU A 337 11.30 9.84 29.40
N VAL A 338 12.49 9.43 28.98
CA VAL A 338 12.91 9.47 27.57
C VAL A 338 12.71 8.11 26.89
N ARG A 339 12.13 8.11 25.69
CA ARG A 339 12.02 6.93 24.82
C ARG A 339 12.71 7.20 23.51
N SER A 340 13.51 6.25 23.05
CA SER A 340 14.19 6.30 21.76
C SER A 340 13.92 5.04 20.95
N THR A 341 13.82 5.19 19.63
CA THR A 341 13.74 4.06 18.70
C THR A 341 14.51 4.38 17.45
N ARG A 342 15.38 3.45 17.03
CA ARG A 342 16.06 3.50 15.73
C ARG A 342 15.56 2.38 14.85
N LEU A 343 14.98 2.77 13.72
CA LEU A 343 14.54 1.86 12.68
C LEU A 343 15.63 1.73 11.61
N ILE A 344 16.12 0.50 11.42
CA ILE A 344 17.04 0.13 10.33
C ILE A 344 16.55 -1.15 9.63
N LEU A 345 17.03 -1.39 8.41
CA LEU A 345 16.81 -2.69 7.76
C LEU A 345 17.75 -3.74 8.37
N THR A 346 17.17 -4.85 8.84
CA THR A 346 17.97 -5.96 9.37
C THR A 346 18.80 -6.63 8.28
N VAL A 347 19.87 -7.33 8.66
CA VAL A 347 20.69 -8.12 7.73
C VAL A 347 19.83 -9.10 6.92
N GLY A 348 18.88 -9.77 7.57
CA GLY A 348 17.93 -10.67 6.91
C GLY A 348 17.05 -9.97 5.86
N GLN A 349 16.54 -8.77 6.18
CA GLN A 349 15.75 -7.96 5.24
C GLN A 349 16.59 -7.48 4.06
N GLN A 350 17.82 -7.04 4.30
CA GLN A 350 18.75 -6.64 3.24
C GLN A 350 19.05 -7.82 2.30
N ALA A 351 19.29 -9.01 2.86
CA ALA A 351 19.50 -10.23 2.08
C ALA A 351 18.25 -10.62 1.27
N ALA A 352 17.06 -10.53 1.84
CA ALA A 352 15.80 -10.79 1.15
C ALA A 352 15.61 -9.82 -0.05
N LEU A 353 15.84 -8.52 0.15
CA LEU A 353 15.77 -7.52 -0.91
C LEU A 353 16.81 -7.79 -2.02
N ALA A 354 18.01 -8.26 -1.67
CA ALA A 354 19.03 -8.63 -2.64
C ALA A 354 18.58 -9.85 -3.48
N ARG A 355 18.02 -10.89 -2.84
CA ARG A 355 17.42 -12.05 -3.54
C ARG A 355 16.30 -11.62 -4.49
N ASP A 356 15.42 -10.74 -4.04
CA ASP A 356 14.31 -10.22 -4.85
C ASP A 356 14.79 -9.42 -6.06
N ARG A 357 15.83 -8.59 -5.90
CA ARG A 357 16.47 -7.88 -7.02
C ARG A 357 17.04 -8.86 -8.04
N LYS A 358 17.68 -9.95 -7.59
CA LYS A 358 18.19 -11.01 -8.48
C LYS A 358 17.03 -11.69 -9.24
N LYS A 359 15.95 -12.05 -8.55
CA LYS A 359 14.73 -12.62 -9.16
C LYS A 359 14.09 -11.66 -10.19
N ALA A 360 13.95 -10.38 -9.84
CA ALA A 360 13.41 -9.36 -10.74
C ALA A 360 14.25 -9.19 -12.01
N LYS A 361 15.59 -9.15 -11.87
CA LYS A 361 16.52 -9.13 -13.02
C LYS A 361 16.39 -10.38 -13.89
N GLY A 362 16.22 -11.55 -13.28
CA GLY A 362 15.97 -12.81 -13.98
C GLY A 362 14.68 -12.77 -14.81
N ARG A 363 13.57 -12.31 -14.23
CA ARG A 363 12.28 -12.16 -14.93
C ARG A 363 12.33 -11.16 -16.07
N LYS A 364 13.03 -10.02 -15.88
CA LYS A 364 13.27 -9.04 -16.94
C LYS A 364 14.04 -9.63 -18.12
N ARG A 365 15.10 -10.41 -17.83
CA ARG A 365 15.86 -11.14 -18.86
C ARG A 365 14.98 -12.17 -19.57
N ALA A 366 14.10 -12.88 -18.87
CA ALA A 366 13.18 -13.83 -19.50
C ALA A 366 12.17 -13.15 -20.43
N LEU A 367 11.62 -11.99 -20.05
CA LEU A 367 10.77 -11.17 -20.93
C LEU A 367 11.53 -10.73 -22.19
N ASP A 368 12.74 -10.20 -22.03
CA ASP A 368 13.58 -9.76 -23.16
C ASP A 368 13.95 -10.92 -24.09
N ARG A 369 14.32 -12.09 -23.54
CA ARG A 369 14.58 -13.30 -24.33
C ARG A 369 13.36 -13.75 -25.12
N SER A 370 12.18 -13.80 -24.49
CA SER A 370 10.95 -14.23 -25.16
C SER A 370 10.55 -13.27 -26.29
N ARG A 371 10.73 -11.96 -26.09
CA ARG A 371 10.52 -10.95 -27.15
C ARG A 371 11.49 -11.14 -28.31
N ARG A 372 12.78 -11.29 -28.03
CA ARG A 372 13.82 -11.50 -29.05
C ARG A 372 13.58 -12.76 -29.88
N ALA A 373 13.20 -13.84 -29.21
CA ALA A 373 12.87 -15.11 -29.88
C ALA A 373 11.75 -14.94 -30.91
N ALA A 374 10.74 -14.13 -30.60
CA ALA A 374 9.60 -13.88 -31.49
C ALA A 374 9.87 -12.80 -32.55
N ASN A 375 10.98 -12.07 -32.46
CA ASN A 375 11.32 -10.97 -33.36
C ASN A 375 12.81 -11.03 -33.78
N PRO A 376 13.33 -12.18 -34.25
CA PRO A 376 14.76 -12.36 -34.47
C PRO A 376 15.33 -11.39 -35.51
N ALA A 377 14.56 -11.05 -36.54
CA ALA A 377 14.95 -10.08 -37.57
C ALA A 377 15.28 -8.68 -37.01
N GLN A 378 14.79 -8.34 -35.82
CA GLN A 378 15.01 -7.03 -35.19
C GLN A 378 16.31 -6.96 -34.38
N TYR A 379 17.05 -8.07 -34.24
CA TYR A 379 18.23 -8.15 -33.39
C TYR A 379 19.44 -8.70 -34.16
N GLN A 380 20.60 -8.15 -33.85
CA GLN A 380 21.87 -8.68 -34.35
C GLN A 380 22.29 -9.92 -33.53
N PRO A 381 23.07 -10.84 -34.12
CA PRO A 381 23.81 -11.82 -33.33
C PRO A 381 24.76 -11.11 -32.36
N SER A 382 24.99 -11.69 -31.18
CA SER A 382 25.99 -11.16 -30.24
C SER A 382 27.42 -11.44 -30.76
N ALA A 383 28.41 -10.72 -30.24
CA ALA A 383 29.83 -10.98 -30.57
C ALA A 383 30.22 -12.46 -30.34
N ARG A 384 29.68 -13.11 -29.31
CA ARG A 384 29.89 -14.55 -29.07
C ARG A 384 29.22 -15.43 -30.13
N GLN A 385 28.04 -15.05 -30.60
CA GLN A 385 27.36 -15.76 -31.69
C GLN A 385 28.14 -15.61 -32.99
N GLN A 386 28.56 -14.39 -33.33
CA GLN A 386 29.40 -14.10 -34.50
C GLN A 386 30.72 -14.89 -34.47
N ALA A 387 31.46 -14.84 -33.36
CA ALA A 387 32.73 -15.56 -33.23
C ALA A 387 32.54 -17.08 -33.33
N ARG A 388 31.44 -17.63 -32.80
CA ARG A 388 31.12 -19.05 -32.97
C ARG A 388 30.83 -19.38 -34.42
N ASP A 389 30.03 -18.57 -35.09
CA ASP A 389 29.60 -18.83 -36.46
C ASP A 389 30.80 -18.67 -37.42
N GLN A 390 31.74 -17.75 -37.15
CA GLN A 390 33.05 -17.64 -37.82
C GLN A 390 33.92 -18.89 -37.62
N ARG A 391 34.02 -19.41 -36.39
CA ARG A 391 34.78 -20.66 -36.14
C ARG A 391 34.19 -21.85 -36.89
N ARG A 392 32.86 -21.93 -36.98
CA ARG A 392 32.17 -22.98 -37.74
C ARG A 392 32.43 -22.87 -39.24
N ALA A 393 32.34 -21.65 -39.78
CA ALA A 393 32.64 -21.40 -41.19
C ALA A 393 34.07 -21.79 -41.56
N ARG A 394 35.06 -21.48 -40.71
CA ARG A 394 36.46 -21.92 -40.89
C ARG A 394 36.63 -23.44 -40.88
N ALA A 395 35.73 -24.16 -40.22
CA ALA A 395 35.72 -25.62 -40.16
C ALA A 395 34.80 -26.27 -41.23
N GLY A 396 34.32 -25.51 -42.22
CA GLY A 396 33.38 -26.01 -43.24
C GLY A 396 31.98 -26.35 -42.72
N LEU A 397 31.64 -25.95 -41.49
CA LEU A 397 30.37 -26.26 -40.85
C LEU A 397 29.35 -25.12 -41.03
N PRO A 398 28.05 -25.43 -41.23
CA PRO A 398 27.02 -24.40 -41.37
C PRO A 398 26.82 -23.59 -40.09
N ALA A 399 26.41 -22.33 -40.25
CA ALA A 399 26.11 -21.44 -39.14
C ALA A 399 25.00 -22.03 -38.25
N LYS A 400 25.18 -21.95 -36.93
CA LYS A 400 24.15 -22.40 -35.99
C LYS A 400 23.01 -21.38 -36.00
N GLN A 401 21.76 -21.81 -36.14
CA GLN A 401 20.59 -20.95 -35.99
C GLN A 401 20.19 -20.87 -34.50
N PRO A 402 20.60 -19.85 -33.73
CA PRO A 402 20.21 -19.77 -32.34
C PRO A 402 18.72 -19.43 -32.23
N SER A 403 18.04 -20.05 -31.27
CA SER A 403 16.64 -19.70 -30.93
C SER A 403 16.47 -18.24 -30.49
N VAL A 404 17.55 -17.56 -30.09
CA VAL A 404 17.54 -16.14 -29.68
C VAL A 404 18.78 -15.40 -30.19
N ARG A 405 18.58 -14.30 -30.92
CA ARG A 405 19.66 -13.33 -31.24
C ARG A 405 19.91 -12.41 -30.05
N SER A 406 21.12 -12.51 -29.48
CA SER A 406 21.47 -11.89 -28.18
C SER A 406 22.25 -10.58 -28.31
N GLY A 407 22.48 -10.09 -29.53
CA GLY A 407 23.14 -8.81 -29.79
C GLY A 407 22.21 -7.61 -29.62
N PRO A 408 22.67 -6.39 -29.94
CA PRO A 408 21.83 -5.20 -29.87
C PRO A 408 20.65 -5.28 -30.85
N ARG A 409 19.60 -4.48 -30.58
CA ARG A 409 18.50 -4.28 -31.51
C ARG A 409 19.00 -3.45 -32.69
N LEU A 410 18.49 -3.72 -33.89
CA LEU A 410 18.78 -2.91 -35.07
C LEU A 410 18.25 -1.47 -34.88
N ALA A 411 19.14 -0.51 -35.12
CA ALA A 411 18.86 0.92 -34.97
C ALA A 411 19.35 1.69 -36.20
N GLY A 412 18.81 2.89 -36.42
CA GLY A 412 19.35 3.86 -37.36
C GLY A 412 20.57 4.60 -36.81
N ALA A 413 21.17 5.48 -37.60
CA ALA A 413 22.37 6.24 -37.21
C ALA A 413 22.19 7.05 -35.91
N ALA A 414 20.98 7.56 -35.66
CA ALA A 414 20.62 8.28 -34.43
C ALA A 414 20.41 7.37 -33.19
N GLY A 415 20.58 6.05 -33.31
CA GLY A 415 20.34 5.09 -32.22
C GLY A 415 18.86 4.76 -31.98
N THR A 416 17.95 5.29 -32.78
CA THR A 416 16.52 4.96 -32.72
C THR A 416 16.26 3.57 -33.29
N PRO A 417 15.49 2.69 -32.63
CA PRO A 417 15.15 1.37 -33.14
C PRO A 417 14.48 1.44 -34.53
N ARG A 418 14.96 0.65 -35.50
CA ARG A 418 14.37 0.60 -36.86
C ARG A 418 12.88 0.22 -36.82
N GLN A 419 12.52 -0.67 -35.89
CA GLN A 419 11.15 -0.97 -35.53
C GLN A 419 10.90 -0.60 -34.07
N ALA A 420 9.84 0.17 -33.82
CA ALA A 420 9.36 0.45 -32.47
C ALA A 420 8.87 -0.84 -31.77
N TYR A 421 9.20 -0.99 -30.48
CA TYR A 421 8.83 -2.17 -29.67
C TYR A 421 7.33 -2.51 -29.66
N ARG A 422 6.47 -1.51 -29.89
CA ARG A 422 5.01 -1.70 -29.96
C ARG A 422 4.52 -2.52 -31.15
N LYS A 423 5.34 -2.63 -32.19
CA LYS A 423 5.07 -3.45 -33.39
C LYS A 423 5.62 -4.87 -33.26
N ASP A 424 6.27 -5.20 -32.14
CA ASP A 424 6.84 -6.53 -31.94
C ASP A 424 5.73 -7.58 -31.76
N THR A 425 5.96 -8.75 -32.34
CA THR A 425 5.13 -9.93 -32.08
C THR A 425 5.36 -10.40 -30.65
N LEU A 426 4.28 -10.46 -29.86
CA LEU A 426 4.33 -10.89 -28.46
C LEU A 426 3.67 -12.26 -28.31
N THR A 427 4.45 -13.26 -27.90
CA THR A 427 3.96 -14.63 -27.69
C THR A 427 2.99 -14.73 -26.51
N ARG A 428 2.20 -15.81 -26.47
CA ARG A 428 1.34 -16.13 -25.31
C ARG A 428 2.17 -16.26 -24.02
N GLY A 429 3.35 -16.88 -24.10
CA GLY A 429 4.29 -17.00 -22.99
C GLY A 429 4.81 -15.65 -22.49
N TYR A 430 5.18 -14.74 -23.39
CA TYR A 430 5.58 -13.37 -23.04
C TYR A 430 4.47 -12.65 -22.26
N ARG A 431 3.23 -12.71 -22.76
CA ARG A 431 2.07 -12.06 -22.12
C ARG A 431 1.81 -12.64 -20.72
N LYS A 432 1.80 -13.97 -20.57
CA LYS A 432 1.66 -14.63 -19.27
C LYS A 432 2.75 -14.20 -18.28
N LEU A 433 4.02 -14.21 -18.70
CA LEU A 433 5.14 -13.80 -17.85
C LEU A 433 5.03 -12.32 -17.46
N ARG A 434 4.61 -11.44 -18.37
CA ARG A 434 4.40 -10.03 -18.10
C ARG A 434 3.30 -9.80 -17.06
N THR A 435 2.18 -10.54 -17.16
CA THR A 435 1.12 -10.53 -16.14
C THR A 435 1.66 -10.96 -14.78
N ALA A 436 2.43 -12.05 -14.73
CA ALA A 436 3.02 -12.54 -13.48
C ALA A 436 3.98 -11.51 -12.85
N VAL A 437 4.81 -10.84 -13.66
CA VAL A 437 5.71 -9.77 -13.19
C VAL A 437 4.94 -8.57 -12.66
N ALA A 438 3.89 -8.13 -13.34
CA ALA A 438 3.05 -7.01 -12.91
C ALA A 438 2.30 -7.33 -11.61
N ALA A 439 1.70 -8.52 -11.52
CA ALA A 439 1.02 -8.99 -10.32
C ALA A 439 1.99 -9.09 -9.13
N ASP A 440 3.20 -9.61 -9.36
CA ASP A 440 4.23 -9.70 -8.33
C ASP A 440 4.74 -8.33 -7.86
N ALA A 441 4.89 -7.36 -8.77
CA ALA A 441 5.23 -5.99 -8.41
C ALA A 441 4.11 -5.33 -7.58
N ALA A 442 2.84 -5.52 -7.97
CA ALA A 442 1.69 -5.02 -7.23
C ALA A 442 1.59 -5.62 -5.82
N ARG A 443 1.74 -6.96 -5.70
CA ARG A 443 1.79 -7.64 -4.39
C ARG A 443 2.90 -7.09 -3.50
N ARG A 444 4.11 -6.90 -4.06
CA ARG A 444 5.25 -6.34 -3.30
C ARG A 444 5.02 -4.90 -2.88
N ALA A 445 4.39 -4.07 -3.71
CA ALA A 445 4.03 -2.71 -3.35
C ALA A 445 3.00 -2.67 -2.20
N GLU A 446 2.00 -3.55 -2.26
CA GLU A 446 0.99 -3.68 -1.21
C GLU A 446 1.59 -4.18 0.12
N ALA A 447 2.39 -5.25 0.08
CA ALA A 447 3.07 -5.78 1.26
C ALA A 447 3.98 -4.72 1.91
N ARG A 448 4.64 -3.89 1.09
CA ARG A 448 5.45 -2.77 1.60
C ARG A 448 4.59 -1.72 2.30
N ARG A 449 3.46 -1.32 1.72
CA ARG A 449 2.51 -0.38 2.34
C ARG A 449 1.98 -0.91 3.67
N ALA A 450 1.52 -2.17 3.68
CA ALA A 450 1.04 -2.82 4.88
C ALA A 450 2.09 -2.84 6.00
N ARG A 451 3.32 -3.26 5.68
CA ARG A 451 4.44 -3.23 6.63
C ARG A 451 4.71 -1.82 7.14
N THR A 452 4.77 -0.83 6.25
CA THR A 452 5.03 0.56 6.63
C THR A 452 3.94 1.13 7.54
N TYR A 453 2.66 0.84 7.28
CA TYR A 453 1.58 1.24 8.18
C TYR A 453 1.65 0.54 9.54
N ALA A 454 1.98 -0.76 9.56
CA ALA A 454 2.17 -1.48 10.82
C ALA A 454 3.36 -0.90 11.62
N THR A 455 4.47 -0.58 10.94
CA THR A 455 5.63 0.07 11.59
C THR A 455 5.28 1.45 12.11
N ALA A 456 4.59 2.28 11.34
CA ALA A 456 4.15 3.61 11.80
C ALA A 456 3.25 3.49 13.04
N ALA A 457 2.27 2.60 13.01
CA ALA A 457 1.38 2.30 14.13
C ALA A 457 2.13 1.86 15.39
N ALA A 458 3.14 1.00 15.26
CA ALA A 458 3.97 0.57 16.38
C ALA A 458 4.81 1.73 16.95
N LEU A 459 5.43 2.53 16.07
CA LEU A 459 6.23 3.68 16.48
C LEU A 459 5.38 4.72 17.23
N THR A 460 4.22 5.07 16.69
CA THR A 460 3.35 6.08 17.33
C THR A 460 2.72 5.55 18.62
N SER A 461 2.49 4.24 18.76
CA SER A 461 2.05 3.64 20.03
C SER A 461 3.08 3.74 21.16
N VAL A 462 4.37 3.92 20.82
CA VAL A 462 5.45 4.16 21.81
C VAL A 462 5.67 5.66 22.00
N HIS A 463 5.67 6.42 20.92
CA HIS A 463 6.14 7.81 20.93
C HIS A 463 5.04 8.87 21.09
N GLY A 464 3.78 8.51 20.90
CA GLY A 464 2.64 9.43 20.94
C GLY A 464 2.26 9.97 19.54
N ALA A 465 1.22 10.80 19.53
CA ALA A 465 0.61 11.34 18.31
C ALA A 465 1.21 12.69 17.84
N ASN A 466 2.02 13.35 18.67
CA ASN A 466 2.60 14.67 18.38
C ASN A 466 4.09 14.53 18.08
N LEU A 467 4.40 14.55 16.78
CA LEU A 467 5.75 14.34 16.27
C LEU A 467 6.20 15.55 15.45
N THR A 468 7.50 15.84 15.45
CA THR A 468 8.13 16.82 14.56
C THR A 468 9.25 16.16 13.76
N VAL A 469 9.34 16.43 12.46
CA VAL A 469 10.38 15.89 11.56
C VAL A 469 10.95 16.99 10.69
N GLU A 470 12.22 16.85 10.29
CA GLU A 470 12.81 17.74 9.29
C GLU A 470 12.03 17.74 7.96
N ASP A 471 11.93 18.93 7.37
CA ASP A 471 11.40 19.14 6.03
C ASP A 471 12.47 18.86 4.96
N CYS A 472 12.70 17.57 4.72
CA CYS A 472 13.69 17.08 3.77
C CYS A 472 13.11 16.89 2.36
N ASP A 473 13.88 17.23 1.32
CA ASP A 473 13.52 16.92 -0.07
C ASP A 473 13.76 15.43 -0.41
N ILE A 474 12.74 14.63 -0.12
CA ILE A 474 12.69 13.20 -0.43
C ILE A 474 12.81 12.92 -1.94
N SER A 475 12.39 13.86 -2.80
CA SER A 475 12.51 13.71 -4.26
C SER A 475 13.98 13.79 -4.68
N THR A 476 14.75 14.70 -4.11
CA THR A 476 16.21 14.74 -4.28
C THR A 476 16.86 13.44 -3.82
N TRP A 477 16.46 12.91 -2.67
CA TRP A 477 17.01 11.65 -2.17
C TRP A 477 16.75 10.48 -3.11
N HIS A 478 15.57 10.40 -3.71
CA HIS A 478 15.26 9.38 -4.71
C HIS A 478 16.10 9.50 -5.98
N ARG A 479 16.47 10.72 -6.41
CA ARG A 479 17.37 10.94 -7.55
C ARG A 479 18.79 10.45 -7.27
N LEU A 480 19.33 10.78 -6.10
CA LEU A 480 20.72 10.46 -5.73
C LEU A 480 20.89 9.03 -5.23
N TRP A 481 19.95 8.56 -4.39
CA TRP A 481 20.04 7.29 -3.65
C TRP A 481 18.79 6.43 -3.80
N GLY A 482 18.14 6.46 -4.96
CA GLY A 482 16.87 5.76 -5.21
C GLY A 482 16.86 4.27 -4.85
N ARG A 483 18.00 3.57 -4.89
CA ARG A 483 18.10 2.16 -4.43
C ARG A 483 17.96 2.00 -2.92
N ALA A 484 18.55 2.89 -2.14
CA ALA A 484 18.43 2.89 -0.68
C ALA A 484 17.02 3.34 -0.29
N CYS A 485 16.54 4.43 -0.89
CA CYS A 485 15.17 4.92 -0.68
C CYS A 485 14.11 3.88 -1.05
N ALA A 486 14.30 3.09 -2.12
CA ALA A 486 13.36 2.02 -2.48
C ALA A 486 13.41 0.81 -1.53
N ALA A 487 14.51 0.63 -0.79
CA ALA A 487 14.66 -0.45 0.19
C ALA A 487 14.03 -0.07 1.54
N PHE A 488 14.37 1.11 2.07
CA PHE A 488 13.91 1.60 3.37
C PHE A 488 12.53 2.29 3.30
N THR A 489 12.26 3.00 2.20
CA THR A 489 11.03 3.77 1.95
C THR A 489 10.72 4.87 2.97
N PRO A 490 11.64 5.83 3.19
CA PRO A 490 11.45 6.88 4.17
C PRO A 490 10.21 7.73 3.91
N GLY A 491 9.95 8.12 2.66
CA GLY A 491 8.77 8.92 2.32
C GLY A 491 7.43 8.22 2.61
N LEU A 492 7.36 6.91 2.38
CA LEU A 492 6.15 6.15 2.71
C LEU A 492 5.95 6.04 4.22
N LEU A 493 7.04 5.88 4.98
CA LEU A 493 7.00 5.80 6.44
C LEU A 493 6.61 7.13 7.07
N ILE A 494 7.19 8.24 6.61
CA ILE A 494 6.84 9.58 7.07
C ILE A 494 5.36 9.90 6.74
N THR A 495 4.88 9.51 5.55
CA THR A 495 3.46 9.65 5.19
C THR A 495 2.56 8.81 6.10
N ALA A 496 2.98 7.59 6.43
CA ALA A 496 2.24 6.71 7.32
C ALA A 496 2.20 7.24 8.77
N LEU A 497 3.31 7.81 9.27
CA LEU A 497 3.36 8.48 10.56
C LEU A 497 2.39 9.66 10.60
N ALA A 498 2.44 10.55 9.61
CA ALA A 498 1.52 11.69 9.52
C ALA A 498 0.05 11.25 9.54
N ARG A 499 -0.28 10.17 8.82
CA ARG A 499 -1.63 9.61 8.80
C ARG A 499 -2.05 9.07 10.17
N GLU A 500 -1.18 8.33 10.87
CA GLU A 500 -1.53 7.79 12.19
C GLU A 500 -1.64 8.90 13.24
N CYS A 501 -0.74 9.89 13.24
CA CYS A 501 -0.84 11.07 14.11
C CYS A 501 -2.17 11.81 13.92
N ALA A 502 -2.50 12.18 12.67
CA ALA A 502 -3.73 12.90 12.34
C ALA A 502 -4.99 12.09 12.71
N ALA A 503 -4.96 10.77 12.51
CA ALA A 503 -6.09 9.90 12.85
C ALA A 503 -6.35 9.77 14.36
N THR A 504 -5.51 10.38 15.20
CA THR A 504 -5.63 10.43 16.66
C THR A 504 -5.74 11.84 17.23
N GLY A 505 -5.92 12.85 16.37
CA GLY A 505 -5.99 14.25 16.78
C GLY A 505 -4.63 14.91 17.04
N GLY A 506 -3.52 14.20 16.84
CA GLY A 506 -2.17 14.78 16.85
C GLY A 506 -1.69 15.20 15.46
N ALA A 507 -0.41 15.52 15.33
CA ALA A 507 0.19 15.95 14.07
C ALA A 507 1.63 15.45 13.90
N LEU A 508 2.06 15.35 12.63
CA LEU A 508 3.47 15.26 12.26
C LEU A 508 3.90 16.59 11.63
N LEU A 509 4.50 17.46 12.44
CA LEU A 509 4.94 18.80 12.04
C LEU A 509 6.25 18.75 11.26
N ARG A 510 6.46 19.75 10.40
CA ARG A 510 7.63 19.86 9.52
C ARG A 510 8.49 21.03 9.94
N ALA A 511 9.75 20.77 10.27
CA ALA A 511 10.70 21.81 10.68
C ALA A 511 11.72 22.10 9.57
N SER A 512 11.96 23.38 9.28
CA SER A 512 12.98 23.79 8.31
C SER A 512 14.37 23.29 8.72
N THR A 513 15.04 22.61 7.78
CA THR A 513 16.39 22.07 7.94
C THR A 513 17.44 23.17 8.13
N THR A 514 17.22 24.35 7.56
CA THR A 514 18.18 25.48 7.61
C THR A 514 18.00 26.32 8.86
N LYS A 515 16.76 26.54 9.33
CA LYS A 515 16.47 27.36 10.52
C LYS A 515 16.81 26.65 11.82
N THR A 516 16.57 25.34 11.88
CA THR A 516 16.81 24.54 13.09
C THR A 516 18.19 23.88 13.09
N ALA A 517 18.69 23.46 11.92
CA ALA A 517 20.00 22.81 11.74
C ALA A 517 20.29 21.75 12.81
N MET A 518 19.31 20.88 13.10
CA MET A 518 19.32 19.99 14.29
C MET A 518 20.47 18.99 14.24
N SER A 519 20.84 18.53 13.04
CA SER A 519 22.01 17.67 12.84
C SER A 519 23.35 18.31 13.20
N GLN A 520 23.40 19.63 13.42
CA GLN A 520 24.60 20.40 13.73
C GLN A 520 24.55 21.05 15.12
N HIS A 521 23.42 21.04 15.83
CA HIS A 521 23.33 21.60 17.18
C HIS A 521 23.32 20.50 18.25
N CYS A 522 23.62 20.88 19.48
CA CYS A 522 23.45 20.07 20.68
C CYS A 522 22.23 20.55 21.49
N LEU A 523 21.69 19.70 22.35
CA LEU A 523 20.62 20.05 23.31
C LEU A 523 20.96 21.25 24.21
N CYS A 524 22.25 21.54 24.43
CA CYS A 524 22.68 22.71 25.22
C CYS A 524 22.64 24.04 24.45
N GLY A 525 22.48 24.01 23.12
CA GLY A 525 22.53 25.18 22.24
C GLY A 525 23.83 25.31 21.43
N ALA A 526 24.90 24.63 21.83
CA ALA A 526 26.18 24.71 21.13
C ALA A 526 26.07 24.13 19.70
N ARG A 527 26.68 24.82 18.73
CA ARG A 527 26.81 24.34 17.36
C ARG A 527 28.08 23.49 17.24
N VAL A 528 27.91 22.26 16.76
CA VAL A 528 28.97 21.26 16.56
C VAL A 528 28.98 20.87 15.09
N THR A 529 29.92 21.44 14.33
CA THR A 529 30.05 21.17 12.89
C THR A 529 30.43 19.71 12.65
N LYS A 530 29.61 19.01 11.86
CA LYS A 530 29.71 17.58 11.58
C LYS A 530 29.55 17.33 10.08
N SER A 531 30.39 16.47 9.53
CA SER A 531 30.18 15.94 8.17
C SER A 531 29.04 14.91 8.15
N LEU A 532 28.53 14.59 6.97
CA LEU A 532 27.52 13.54 6.82
C LEU A 532 28.01 12.14 7.26
N ALA A 533 29.33 11.92 7.28
CA ALA A 533 29.94 10.65 7.68
C ALA A 533 30.05 10.51 9.21
N ALA A 534 30.13 11.63 9.95
CA ALA A 534 30.15 11.59 11.41
C ALA A 534 28.77 11.16 11.94
N ARG A 535 28.70 9.97 12.56
CA ARG A 535 27.46 9.38 13.11
C ARG A 535 27.35 9.48 14.62
N THR A 536 28.43 9.82 15.29
CA THR A 536 28.43 10.12 16.72
C THR A 536 28.46 11.64 16.89
N HIS A 537 27.64 12.14 17.81
CA HIS A 537 27.68 13.51 18.28
C HIS A 537 28.52 13.57 19.55
N HIS A 538 29.53 14.43 19.57
CA HIS A 538 30.32 14.76 20.73
C HIS A 538 30.25 16.28 20.92
N CYS A 539 29.68 16.75 22.03
CA CYS A 539 29.57 18.17 22.31
C CYS A 539 30.67 18.65 23.26
N PRO A 540 31.64 19.47 22.81
CA PRO A 540 32.72 19.94 23.68
C PRO A 540 32.22 20.88 24.79
N ALA A 541 31.10 21.57 24.58
CA ALA A 541 30.56 22.53 25.54
C ALA A 541 29.85 21.89 26.75
N CYS A 542 29.28 20.69 26.60
CA CYS A 542 28.45 20.09 27.66
C CYS A 542 28.70 18.58 27.86
N GLY A 543 29.70 18.01 27.17
CA GLY A 543 30.12 16.61 27.32
C GLY A 543 29.22 15.56 26.66
N LEU A 544 28.05 15.92 26.10
CA LEU A 544 27.10 14.96 25.54
C LEU A 544 27.75 14.14 24.41
N THR A 545 27.75 12.82 24.57
CA THR A 545 28.25 11.86 23.58
C THR A 545 27.18 10.82 23.26
N ALA A 546 26.65 10.81 22.03
CA ALA A 546 25.55 9.92 21.64
C ALA A 546 25.44 9.75 20.11
N ASP A 547 24.52 8.90 19.63
CA ASP A 547 24.24 8.82 18.18
C ASP A 547 23.66 10.16 17.68
N ARG A 548 24.22 10.65 16.56
CA ARG A 548 23.86 11.94 15.99
C ARG A 548 22.40 12.01 15.56
N ASP A 549 21.88 10.94 14.98
CA ASP A 549 20.51 10.90 14.45
C ASP A 549 19.52 10.91 15.64
N LEU A 550 19.86 10.24 16.76
CA LEU A 550 19.10 10.32 18.01
C LEU A 550 19.16 11.71 18.68
N VAL A 551 20.32 12.37 18.71
CA VAL A 551 20.43 13.75 19.21
C VAL A 551 19.60 14.72 18.36
N SER A 552 19.61 14.52 17.04
CA SER A 552 18.81 15.35 16.10
C SER A 552 17.31 15.14 16.33
N ALA A 553 16.89 13.89 16.54
CA ALA A 553 15.51 13.55 16.90
C ALA A 553 15.11 14.13 18.28
N ALA A 554 16.01 14.12 19.27
CA ALA A 554 15.76 14.74 20.57
C ALA A 554 15.58 16.26 20.46
N LEU A 555 16.40 16.94 19.65
CA LEU A 555 16.23 18.36 19.34
C LEU A 555 14.90 18.63 18.64
N ALA A 556 14.49 17.76 17.71
CA ALA A 556 13.20 17.88 17.02
C ALA A 556 12.00 17.80 17.99
N ALA A 557 12.11 17.04 19.09
CA ALA A 557 11.08 16.97 20.12
C ALA A 557 10.94 18.29 20.93
N CYS A 558 11.90 19.20 20.80
CA CYS A 558 11.91 20.52 21.43
C CYS A 558 11.64 21.65 20.43
N VAL A 559 11.22 21.34 19.19
CA VAL A 559 10.91 22.36 18.19
C VAL A 559 9.49 22.90 18.40
N THR A 560 9.36 24.22 18.34
CA THR A 560 8.09 24.93 18.30
C THR A 560 7.93 25.62 16.94
N LEU A 561 6.69 25.78 16.49
CA LEU A 561 6.33 26.48 15.26
C LEU A 561 5.31 27.55 15.61
N SER A 562 5.50 28.78 15.14
CA SER A 562 4.47 29.82 15.25
C SER A 562 3.35 29.60 14.22
N ASP A 563 3.67 29.00 13.07
CA ASP A 563 2.70 28.50 12.11
C ASP A 563 3.00 27.02 11.80
N PRO A 564 2.14 26.08 12.24
CA PRO A 564 2.29 24.65 11.95
C PRO A 564 2.34 24.29 10.46
N ALA A 565 1.83 25.15 9.57
CA ALA A 565 1.80 24.92 8.13
C ALA A 565 3.05 25.44 7.40
N ASP A 566 3.83 26.34 8.01
CA ASP A 566 5.07 26.88 7.46
C ASP A 566 6.31 26.36 8.22
N PRO A 567 7.09 25.44 7.61
CA PRO A 567 8.32 24.92 8.20
C PRO A 567 9.36 25.99 8.54
N GLN A 568 9.34 27.17 7.90
CA GLN A 568 10.31 28.24 8.14
C GLN A 568 10.12 28.95 9.49
N THR A 569 8.95 28.79 10.11
CA THR A 569 8.66 29.33 11.44
C THR A 569 9.27 28.49 12.57
N ALA A 570 9.76 27.29 12.25
CA ALA A 570 10.32 26.37 13.25
C ALA A 570 11.53 26.98 13.98
N ARG A 571 11.51 26.88 15.32
CA ARG A 571 12.61 27.25 16.22
C ARG A 571 12.81 26.15 17.25
N VAL A 572 14.06 25.92 17.66
CA VAL A 572 14.35 25.02 18.77
C VAL A 572 14.16 25.78 20.08
N ASP A 573 13.30 25.25 20.95
CA ASP A 573 13.21 25.71 22.34
C ASP A 573 14.40 25.14 23.12
N TYR A 574 15.45 25.95 23.25
CA TYR A 574 16.64 25.57 23.99
C TYR A 574 16.47 25.55 25.51
N THR A 575 15.42 26.18 26.04
CA THR A 575 15.08 26.03 27.46
C THR A 575 14.58 24.61 27.70
N ARG A 576 13.63 24.15 26.89
CA ARG A 576 13.14 22.77 26.90
C ARG A 576 14.23 21.76 26.57
N ALA A 577 15.09 22.05 25.59
CA ALA A 577 16.20 21.15 25.23
C ALA A 577 17.23 21.01 26.35
N ARG A 578 17.50 22.08 27.12
CA ARG A 578 18.37 22.03 28.30
C ARG A 578 17.75 21.26 29.46
N GLN A 579 16.44 21.38 29.69
CA GLN A 579 15.72 20.56 30.66
C GLN A 579 15.72 19.08 30.27
N LEU A 580 15.51 18.79 28.98
CA LEU A 580 15.62 17.44 28.46
C LEU A 580 17.01 16.86 28.72
N ARG A 581 18.08 17.65 28.50
CA ARG A 581 19.47 17.26 28.76
C ARG A 581 19.69 16.71 30.17
N THR A 582 19.01 17.27 31.16
CA THR A 582 19.14 16.90 32.58
C THR A 582 18.17 15.81 33.01
N THR A 583 17.32 15.31 32.10
CA THR A 583 16.35 14.25 32.42
C THR A 583 17.06 12.92 32.60
N GLN A 584 16.73 12.21 33.69
CA GLN A 584 17.25 10.87 33.96
C GLN A 584 16.92 9.91 32.80
N GLY A 585 17.89 9.10 32.40
CA GLY A 585 17.72 8.13 31.32
C GLY A 585 17.95 8.70 29.91
N LEU A 586 18.25 10.00 29.76
CA LEU A 586 18.52 10.59 28.44
C LEU A 586 19.77 9.97 27.81
N GLN A 587 20.89 9.93 28.54
CA GLN A 587 22.16 9.46 28.01
C GLN A 587 22.01 8.04 27.48
N GLU A 588 21.42 7.16 28.29
CA GLU A 588 21.08 5.78 27.94
C GLU A 588 20.14 5.73 26.74
N ALA A 589 19.07 6.54 26.71
CA ALA A 589 18.16 6.55 25.57
C ALA A 589 18.84 7.00 24.26
N LEU A 590 19.83 7.89 24.31
CA LEU A 590 20.52 8.38 23.11
C LEU A 590 21.71 7.50 22.69
N THR A 591 22.18 6.59 23.54
CA THR A 591 23.22 5.59 23.22
C THR A 591 22.66 4.21 22.93
N GLU A 592 21.66 3.77 23.70
CA GLU A 592 21.02 2.46 23.66
C GLU A 592 19.60 2.57 23.11
N SER A 593 19.49 2.79 21.80
CA SER A 593 18.18 2.80 21.16
C SER A 593 17.56 1.40 21.12
N THR A 594 16.27 1.28 21.40
CA THR A 594 15.52 0.06 21.04
C THR A 594 15.43 -0.05 19.52
N VAL A 595 16.12 -1.01 18.93
CA VAL A 595 16.04 -1.28 17.49
C VAL A 595 14.78 -2.07 17.20
N ILE A 596 13.69 -1.38 16.85
CA ILE A 596 12.51 -2.06 16.30
C ILE A 596 12.84 -2.48 14.88
N SER A 597 12.89 -3.78 14.65
CA SER A 597 12.94 -4.35 13.30
C SER A 597 11.52 -4.51 12.78
N PRO A 598 11.19 -4.08 11.55
CA PRO A 598 9.86 -4.34 11.00
C PRO A 598 9.63 -5.86 10.97
N ALA A 599 8.59 -6.34 11.67
CA ALA A 599 8.25 -7.76 11.70
C ALA A 599 8.17 -8.35 10.28
N THR A 600 8.70 -9.55 10.11
CA THR A 600 8.53 -10.32 8.87
C THR A 600 7.08 -10.77 8.80
N ALA A 601 6.40 -10.57 7.67
CA ALA A 601 5.10 -11.21 7.46
C ALA A 601 5.28 -12.75 7.52
N PRO A 602 4.28 -13.52 7.99
CA PRO A 602 4.36 -14.98 7.99
C PRO A 602 4.63 -15.47 6.56
N SER A 603 5.70 -16.25 6.40
CA SER A 603 6.04 -16.88 5.13
C SER A 603 5.48 -18.30 5.11
N ASP A 604 4.42 -18.53 4.34
CA ASP A 604 4.04 -19.88 3.93
C ASP A 604 4.99 -20.33 2.80
N GLY A 605 5.71 -21.42 3.04
CA GLY A 605 6.36 -22.23 1.99
C GLY A 605 7.88 -22.39 2.12
N ALA A 606 8.28 -23.55 2.65
CA ALA A 606 9.63 -24.10 2.69
C ALA A 606 10.21 -24.41 1.29
N GLY A 607 11.56 -24.49 1.20
CA GLY A 607 12.26 -24.99 0.01
C GLY A 607 13.75 -24.64 -0.08
N THR A 608 14.55 -25.34 0.74
CA THR A 608 15.86 -26.00 0.50
C THR A 608 17.03 -25.29 -0.23
N GLY A 609 18.21 -25.37 0.42
CA GLY A 609 19.50 -25.73 -0.20
C GLY A 609 20.51 -24.62 -0.54
N ASP A 610 21.51 -24.44 0.34
CA ASP A 610 22.99 -24.27 0.18
C ASP A 610 23.57 -23.57 -1.07
N THR A 611 24.72 -22.89 -1.08
CA THR A 611 25.91 -22.86 -0.22
C THR A 611 26.55 -21.47 -0.34
N ALA A 612 27.27 -21.03 0.69
CA ALA A 612 27.93 -19.72 0.76
C ALA A 612 29.19 -19.64 -0.13
N ALA A 613 29.43 -18.49 -0.75
CA ALA A 613 30.74 -18.11 -1.28
C ALA A 613 30.97 -16.60 -1.08
N ALA A 614 32.09 -16.28 -0.44
CA ALA A 614 32.50 -14.94 -0.01
C ALA A 614 32.79 -13.96 -1.17
N PRO A 615 32.67 -12.63 -0.96
CA PRO A 615 32.93 -11.64 -2.01
C PRO A 615 34.43 -11.28 -2.09
N ARG A 616 35.01 -11.36 -3.29
CA ARG A 616 36.30 -10.72 -3.63
C ARG A 616 36.05 -9.35 -4.31
N PRO A 617 36.95 -8.37 -4.12
CA PRO A 617 36.73 -6.99 -4.58
C PRO A 617 36.87 -6.85 -6.11
N HIS A 618 35.91 -6.16 -6.73
CA HIS A 618 35.94 -5.90 -8.17
C HIS A 618 36.77 -4.65 -8.52
N ARG A 619 37.88 -4.89 -9.23
CA ARG A 619 38.71 -3.93 -9.95
C ARG A 619 37.88 -3.17 -11.01
N ARG A 620 37.94 -1.84 -11.00
CA ARG A 620 37.36 -0.97 -12.05
C ARG A 620 38.10 -1.18 -13.36
N THR A 621 37.44 -1.75 -14.38
CA THR A 621 37.95 -1.73 -15.76
C THR A 621 37.42 -0.50 -16.50
N ARG A 622 38.35 0.36 -16.91
CA ARG A 622 38.13 1.50 -17.82
C ARG A 622 37.67 0.95 -19.19
N GLN A 623 36.53 1.42 -19.69
CA GLN A 623 36.13 1.19 -21.08
C GLN A 623 36.75 2.28 -21.98
N ARG A 624 37.72 1.91 -22.81
CA ARG A 624 37.99 2.56 -24.09
C ARG A 624 37.46 1.66 -25.21
N GLY A 625 36.89 2.27 -26.24
CA GLY A 625 36.46 1.59 -27.46
C GLY A 625 35.30 2.31 -28.14
N ARG A 626 35.63 3.25 -29.04
CA ARG A 626 34.72 3.77 -30.06
C ARG A 626 34.36 2.60 -31.00
N GLY A 627 33.07 2.34 -31.18
CA GLY A 627 32.59 1.35 -32.14
C GLY A 627 31.07 1.48 -32.33
N ALA A 628 30.68 1.77 -33.57
CA ALA A 628 29.35 1.78 -34.20
C ALA A 628 28.12 2.18 -33.34
N ALA A 629 27.31 3.09 -33.88
CA ALA A 629 26.04 3.54 -33.30
C ALA A 629 25.05 2.36 -33.10
N SER A 630 25.17 1.69 -31.96
CA SER A 630 24.13 0.83 -31.41
C SER A 630 23.21 1.70 -30.57
N ALA A 631 21.89 1.45 -30.62
CA ALA A 631 20.99 1.98 -29.60
C ALA A 631 21.64 1.71 -28.25
N ARG A 632 21.94 2.76 -27.47
CA ARG A 632 22.56 2.64 -26.14
C ARG A 632 21.93 1.43 -25.48
N ARG A 633 22.75 0.47 -25.01
CA ARG A 633 22.28 -0.60 -24.13
C ARG A 633 21.47 0.09 -23.06
N SER A 634 20.16 0.11 -23.26
CA SER A 634 19.27 0.97 -22.50
C SER A 634 19.57 0.62 -21.05
N SER A 635 20.00 1.62 -20.27
CA SER A 635 19.79 1.66 -18.83
C SER A 635 18.46 0.98 -18.61
N GLY A 636 18.49 -0.26 -18.12
CA GLY A 636 17.45 -1.24 -18.44
C GLY A 636 16.07 -0.63 -18.24
N PRO A 637 15.09 -0.89 -19.13
CA PRO A 637 13.76 -0.27 -19.08
C PRO A 637 13.32 -0.21 -17.62
N GLY A 638 12.99 0.96 -17.10
CA GLY A 638 12.51 1.08 -15.72
C GLY A 638 11.43 0.03 -15.45
N ASP A 639 11.06 -0.18 -14.18
CA ASP A 639 9.98 -1.12 -13.85
C ASP A 639 8.61 -0.73 -14.46
N MET A 640 8.57 0.37 -15.22
CA MET A 640 7.46 0.81 -16.05
C MET A 640 7.54 0.23 -17.47
N PRO A 641 6.40 -0.10 -18.10
CA PRO A 641 6.35 -0.51 -19.49
C PRO A 641 7.07 0.52 -20.38
N THR A 642 7.81 0.04 -21.39
CA THR A 642 8.32 0.92 -22.44
C THR A 642 7.13 1.75 -22.96
N PRO A 643 7.22 3.09 -23.00
CA PRO A 643 6.06 4.00 -23.19
C PRO A 643 5.15 3.70 -24.39
N ASP A 644 5.60 2.87 -25.33
CA ASP A 644 4.91 2.55 -26.56
C ASP A 644 4.21 1.18 -26.60
N GLU A 645 4.39 0.27 -25.64
CA GLU A 645 3.93 -1.13 -25.70
C GLU A 645 2.40 -1.38 -25.55
N THR A 646 1.54 -0.37 -25.70
CA THR A 646 0.09 -0.47 -25.42
C THR A 646 -0.83 -0.70 -26.64
N THR A 647 -0.32 -1.16 -27.78
CA THR A 647 -1.18 -1.54 -28.92
C THR A 647 -1.06 -3.02 -29.25
N THR A 648 -1.98 -3.82 -28.70
CA THR A 648 -2.40 -5.08 -29.34
C THR A 648 -3.74 -4.82 -30.02
N SER A 649 -3.70 -4.47 -31.31
CA SER A 649 -4.52 -5.08 -32.36
C SER A 649 -4.36 -4.32 -33.67
N PRO A 650 -3.78 -4.93 -34.72
CA PRO A 650 -4.11 -4.60 -36.09
C PRO A 650 -5.46 -5.25 -36.45
N GLY A 651 -6.37 -4.48 -37.06
CA GLY A 651 -7.46 -4.96 -37.92
C GLY A 651 -8.39 -6.07 -37.40
N ARG A 652 -9.45 -5.71 -36.67
CA ARG A 652 -10.83 -6.20 -36.90
C ARG A 652 -11.77 -5.28 -36.12
N ARG A 653 -12.66 -4.56 -36.81
CA ARG A 653 -13.82 -3.94 -36.14
C ARG A 653 -14.54 -5.06 -35.37
N PRO A 654 -14.77 -4.95 -34.04
CA PRO A 654 -15.60 -5.93 -33.35
C PRO A 654 -16.99 -5.88 -34.00
N ARG A 655 -17.51 -7.05 -34.41
CA ARG A 655 -18.93 -7.14 -34.78
C ARG A 655 -19.75 -6.66 -33.59
N ARG A 656 -20.79 -5.88 -33.87
CA ARG A 656 -21.67 -5.14 -32.93
C ARG A 656 -22.29 -5.97 -31.79
N LYS A 657 -22.17 -7.30 -31.79
CA LYS A 657 -22.87 -8.21 -30.85
C LYS A 657 -22.06 -8.69 -29.64
N ASP A 658 -20.76 -8.40 -29.54
CA ASP A 658 -19.92 -8.87 -28.41
C ASP A 658 -19.49 -7.78 -27.41
N MET A 659 -20.03 -6.57 -27.53
CA MET A 659 -19.67 -5.47 -26.65
C MET A 659 -20.65 -5.42 -25.48
N ILE A 660 -20.21 -6.00 -24.35
CA ILE A 660 -20.88 -6.01 -23.04
C ILE A 660 -21.91 -7.14 -22.86
N THR A 661 -21.49 -8.39 -22.99
CA THR A 661 -22.23 -9.51 -22.37
C THR A 661 -21.49 -9.96 -21.10
N HIS A 662 -22.07 -9.58 -19.96
CA HIS A 662 -21.75 -9.97 -18.58
C HIS A 662 -20.28 -9.85 -18.14
N ARG A 663 -19.89 -8.64 -17.72
CA ARG A 663 -18.63 -8.41 -17.00
C ARG A 663 -18.92 -8.12 -15.54
N THR A 664 -18.37 -8.95 -14.66
CA THR A 664 -18.39 -8.72 -13.22
C THR A 664 -17.42 -7.57 -12.87
N VAL A 665 -17.86 -6.64 -12.02
CA VAL A 665 -17.04 -5.52 -11.54
C VAL A 665 -16.66 -5.72 -10.07
N ILE A 666 -15.46 -5.28 -9.68
CA ILE A 666 -15.02 -5.31 -8.28
C ILE A 666 -15.27 -3.93 -7.67
N ILE A 667 -15.92 -3.86 -6.50
CA ILE A 667 -16.02 -2.60 -5.76
C ILE A 667 -14.71 -2.30 -5.05
N ARG A 668 -14.20 -1.07 -5.22
CA ARG A 668 -13.09 -0.50 -4.45
C ARG A 668 -13.48 0.87 -3.92
N ASP A 669 -12.94 1.23 -2.77
CA ASP A 669 -13.08 2.57 -2.23
C ASP A 669 -12.03 3.51 -2.85
N SER A 670 -12.43 4.76 -3.05
CA SER A 670 -11.57 5.89 -3.42
C SER A 670 -11.36 6.78 -2.21
N SER A 671 -10.71 6.23 -1.18
CA SER A 671 -10.28 6.93 0.04
C SER A 671 -8.81 7.35 -0.03
#